data_AF-A0A9P6IYW7-F1
#
_entry.id   AF-A0A9P6IYW7-F1
#
_cell.length_a   1.000
_cell.length_b   1.000
_cell.length_c   1.000
_cell.angle_alpha   90.00
_cell.angle_beta   90.00
_cell.angle_gamma   90.00
#
_symmetry.space_group_name_H-M   'P 1'
#
loop_
_entity.id
_entity.type
_entity.pdbx_description
1 polymer ?
#
loop_
_entity_poly.entity_id
_entity_poly.type
_entity_poly.pdbx_seq_one_letter_code
_entity_poly.pdbx_strand_id
1 'polypeptide(L)'
;MVATTSSSSMTSVPVLISGAGPVGLFEAYLLTQQGIQVRIIERERAICPLSKAMALHSRSLEILQFAGLSDEFMRRGFPMTDFKMLIGNQHMATIATLAGVDTHYSFALFLEQHRTSEILLEELVKLGVNVDYGWELLDTKVIEAGEDGQEPYVETIIRRALSGDNTGAHEKAFIGRVDEMEEQEGKAYETQTVRSQYLIAADGGRSTVRHKLNINFPGRIIPQKSFMWDGTFESDCDLSGINFISGANHKTMLVFPLTNGDVRVVVEELDSDENDDVATTLRDLTTEKFEKMASASIAPSTFKIKTTSWLTCFKVNERRADKFIHKNRVFLVGDAAHVHSPAGGQGLNTGLHDAHNLAWKLALVINKVAPESLLASYEGERQAMADRAIALSSKTLRGTRANGYLAQVGKRLYYTLAPYVMMAMKFFKVEPEAAMLNVRYSENFINRRHATQPPPRSEHEVGVRAKDGPLCTLGFNSNNKEPSQLRLHDLMLGISRFHILVFVSDMLKFTTNAGALNQGAHTLSFKELAHNIDRLLAQWRRKWAYGSNLNDGYEDKDLFKVHIIAGSFIPGSQSSLDVVFKRDVGDGRLYLDHTKAVHEKYGFSWQGGSGGLVVVRPDSHLGYRVNGTQSQAWEDVDHSETSSQATMDLPEIRIHVALHLAGEDLAAAAAVCKSWYDTFNPAYWATVQWSSEEPKRPPEAGIEANKQRIRNISIEYNHPVDSALNTCTNLTTLNTHYCKDNWDRVSDLLRQNSLLTSLSLHYSRVVPPPEFLTSLNESCRNLTHLDVIDLVYDFRGTQLLLDLTTRLQYFNLNGSELTDVGPLNSGENHQRWPEFPHLKHLGLTLDTPGITTLHQTQWVRKCPQLRHLCWSIGADDDGHERLPMRELSKLFSQDCPLLDELDLEHPKLTDDDLNRILATCRRLKLLHVYQSKFGPLAFQSLGQHFATLTSLELRWCPAVTSPMNQRILTSCPNLSRFCSNRLEARDILGVDESMNETPEGQEEQQLQPLDWACSQLRYLTLYLCGLENRPPAWQEQVLRQLSKLTRLDFLRLGITRSSLYGTRDGIRLSLDAGLDQLRSLKKLDRFHFDGVAQDMTEKDVRWMLEAWPKLERVDGRLHTDNEQRCELEKILLARNVQMRIYYEDDSEDDAQGHVEEGDGEHGDGGDEEEDEGEEAEEEGQDEEEEEKDGYE
;
A
#
# COMPACT_ATOMS: atom_id res chain seq x y z
N MET A 1 -54.01 3.25 -20.26
CA MET A 1 -54.33 1.81 -20.32
C MET A 1 -54.41 1.38 -21.78
N VAL A 2 -53.33 0.82 -22.32
CA VAL A 2 -53.36 -0.04 -23.51
C VAL A 2 -52.63 -1.30 -23.07
N ALA A 3 -53.37 -2.39 -22.94
CA ALA A 3 -52.84 -3.69 -22.56
C ALA A 3 -52.17 -4.32 -23.77
N THR A 4 -50.83 -4.29 -23.82
CA THR A 4 -50.04 -5.17 -24.67
C THR A 4 -49.73 -6.44 -23.88
N THR A 5 -50.52 -7.48 -24.12
CA THR A 5 -50.22 -8.85 -23.73
C THR A 5 -49.00 -9.35 -24.50
N SER A 6 -47.79 -9.14 -23.97
CA SER A 6 -46.61 -9.90 -24.41
C SER A 6 -46.46 -11.14 -23.54
N SER A 7 -46.49 -12.32 -24.16
CA SER A 7 -46.12 -13.55 -23.48
C SER A 7 -44.61 -13.47 -23.17
N SER A 8 -44.23 -13.19 -21.93
CA SER A 8 -42.83 -13.20 -21.52
C SER A 8 -42.30 -14.63 -21.57
N SER A 9 -41.56 -14.98 -22.63
CA SER A 9 -40.86 -16.25 -22.71
C SER A 9 -39.66 -16.20 -21.76
N MET A 10 -39.78 -16.86 -20.62
CA MET A 10 -38.71 -16.92 -19.63
C MET A 10 -37.58 -17.83 -20.14
N THR A 11 -36.38 -17.29 -20.30
CA THR A 11 -35.18 -18.07 -20.70
C THR A 11 -34.22 -18.20 -19.53
N SER A 12 -33.61 -19.37 -19.37
CA SER A 12 -32.63 -19.64 -18.31
C SER A 12 -31.26 -19.94 -18.90
N VAL A 13 -30.20 -19.33 -18.38
CA VAL A 13 -28.81 -19.49 -18.81
C VAL A 13 -27.86 -19.49 -17.61
N PRO A 14 -26.70 -20.17 -17.61
CA PRO A 14 -25.76 -20.08 -16.49
C PRO A 14 -25.21 -18.67 -16.31
N VAL A 15 -24.70 -18.05 -17.38
CA VAL A 15 -24.13 -16.71 -17.33
C VAL A 15 -24.78 -15.81 -18.38
N LEU A 16 -25.27 -14.65 -17.93
CA LEU A 16 -25.67 -13.55 -18.80
C LEU A 16 -24.60 -12.46 -18.78
N ILE A 17 -24.16 -12.01 -19.95
CA ILE A 17 -23.20 -10.91 -20.11
C ILE A 17 -23.94 -9.73 -20.75
N SER A 18 -23.90 -8.58 -20.08
CA SER A 18 -24.48 -7.34 -20.59
C SER A 18 -23.39 -6.47 -21.19
N GLY A 19 -23.41 -6.29 -22.52
CA GLY A 19 -22.45 -5.51 -23.29
C GLY A 19 -21.47 -6.37 -24.09
N ALA A 20 -21.42 -6.16 -25.41
CA ALA A 20 -20.50 -6.82 -26.35
C ALA A 20 -19.34 -5.92 -26.79
N GLY A 21 -18.84 -5.12 -25.85
CA GLY A 21 -17.53 -4.50 -25.98
C GLY A 21 -16.40 -5.54 -25.94
N PRO A 22 -15.14 -5.13 -26.14
CA PRO A 22 -14.01 -6.06 -26.16
C PRO A 22 -13.85 -6.85 -24.86
N VAL A 23 -14.15 -6.25 -23.70
CA VAL A 23 -14.10 -6.94 -22.40
C VAL A 23 -15.19 -8.01 -22.28
N GLY A 24 -16.44 -7.68 -22.65
CA GLY A 24 -17.56 -8.64 -22.60
C GLY A 24 -17.41 -9.79 -23.59
N LEU A 25 -16.91 -9.49 -24.81
CA LEU A 25 -16.58 -10.53 -25.81
C LEU A 25 -15.45 -11.43 -25.34
N PHE A 26 -14.41 -10.87 -24.72
CA PHE A 26 -13.31 -11.66 -24.19
C PHE A 26 -13.76 -12.52 -23.00
N GLU A 27 -14.56 -11.99 -22.09
CA GLU A 27 -15.15 -12.76 -20.99
C GLU A 27 -16.00 -13.93 -21.50
N ALA A 28 -16.86 -13.67 -22.48
CA ALA A 28 -17.67 -14.70 -23.14
C ALA A 28 -16.78 -15.80 -23.76
N TYR A 29 -15.71 -15.39 -24.45
CA TYR A 29 -14.75 -16.31 -25.07
C TYR A 29 -14.06 -17.20 -24.02
N LEU A 30 -13.54 -16.61 -22.95
CA LEU A 30 -12.84 -17.33 -21.87
C LEU A 30 -13.76 -18.31 -21.13
N LEU A 31 -15.00 -17.92 -20.86
CA LEU A 31 -15.98 -18.81 -20.23
C LEU A 31 -16.38 -19.96 -21.15
N THR A 32 -16.60 -19.66 -22.44
CA THR A 32 -16.95 -20.68 -23.44
C THR A 32 -15.81 -21.68 -23.66
N GLN A 33 -14.56 -21.23 -23.70
CA GLN A 33 -13.38 -22.11 -23.75
C GLN A 33 -13.30 -23.09 -22.57
N GLN A 34 -13.89 -22.73 -21.44
CA GLN A 34 -13.94 -23.57 -20.22
C GLN A 34 -15.25 -24.38 -20.12
N GLY A 35 -16.04 -24.43 -21.19
CA GLY A 35 -17.27 -25.21 -21.27
C GLY A 35 -18.49 -24.58 -20.60
N ILE A 36 -18.41 -23.30 -20.22
CA ILE A 36 -19.54 -22.59 -19.60
C ILE A 36 -20.46 -22.02 -20.68
N GLN A 37 -21.75 -22.32 -20.59
CA GLN A 37 -22.75 -21.73 -21.48
C GLN A 37 -23.00 -20.27 -21.12
N VAL A 38 -22.80 -19.38 -22.10
CA VAL A 38 -22.97 -17.94 -21.94
C VAL A 38 -24.01 -17.41 -22.93
N ARG A 39 -24.77 -16.39 -22.50
CA ARG A 39 -25.57 -15.53 -23.38
C ARG A 39 -25.03 -14.11 -23.25
N ILE A 40 -24.70 -13.47 -24.37
CA ILE A 40 -24.19 -12.10 -24.39
C ILE A 40 -25.16 -11.21 -25.17
N ILE A 41 -25.61 -10.12 -24.54
CA ILE A 41 -26.53 -9.15 -25.13
C ILE A 41 -25.81 -7.83 -25.41
N GLU A 42 -26.25 -7.13 -26.45
CA GLU A 42 -25.75 -5.81 -26.82
C GLU A 42 -26.92 -4.95 -27.30
N ARG A 43 -27.01 -3.72 -26.78
CA ARG A 43 -28.07 -2.78 -27.15
C ARG A 43 -27.89 -2.26 -28.58
N GLU A 44 -26.63 -2.13 -29.01
CA GLU A 44 -26.30 -1.75 -30.39
C GLU A 44 -26.68 -2.87 -31.35
N ARG A 45 -26.92 -2.54 -32.62
CA ARG A 45 -27.23 -3.54 -33.66
C ARG A 45 -25.99 -4.17 -34.31
N ALA A 46 -24.81 -3.63 -34.04
CA ALA A 46 -23.54 -4.10 -34.58
C ALA A 46 -22.37 -3.59 -33.71
N ILE A 47 -21.17 -4.12 -33.93
CA ILE A 47 -19.95 -3.56 -33.36
C ILE A 47 -19.83 -2.10 -33.77
N CYS A 48 -19.56 -1.22 -32.80
CA CYS A 48 -19.27 0.17 -33.08
C CYS A 48 -17.99 0.27 -33.93
N PRO A 49 -18.03 0.83 -35.15
CA PRO A 49 -16.86 0.96 -36.00
C PRO A 49 -15.84 1.97 -35.45
N LEU A 50 -16.21 2.70 -34.40
CA LEU A 50 -15.46 3.81 -33.82
C LEU A 50 -14.64 3.33 -32.63
N SER A 51 -13.35 3.63 -32.64
CA SER A 51 -12.39 3.09 -31.69
C SER A 51 -11.94 4.15 -30.69
N LYS A 52 -12.10 3.93 -29.38
CA LYS A 52 -11.56 4.85 -28.35
C LYS A 52 -10.22 4.39 -27.78
N ALA A 53 -9.93 3.08 -27.85
CA ALA A 53 -8.67 2.47 -27.41
C ALA A 53 -7.89 1.83 -28.58
N MET A 54 -6.56 1.77 -28.47
CA MET A 54 -5.74 1.13 -29.52
C MET A 54 -4.48 0.40 -29.02
N ALA A 55 -3.97 0.73 -27.83
CA ALA A 55 -2.73 0.13 -27.34
C ALA A 55 -3.03 -1.12 -26.49
N LEU A 56 -2.42 -2.25 -26.85
CA LEU A 56 -2.38 -3.47 -26.06
C LEU A 56 -0.97 -3.65 -25.47
N HIS A 57 -0.87 -3.67 -24.15
CA HIS A 57 0.41 -3.76 -23.43
C HIS A 57 0.93 -5.20 -23.35
N SER A 58 2.21 -5.35 -23.03
CA SER A 58 2.89 -6.65 -22.92
C SER A 58 2.10 -7.67 -22.11
N ARG A 59 1.59 -7.29 -20.93
CA ARG A 59 0.82 -8.21 -20.09
C ARG A 59 -0.48 -8.67 -20.73
N SER A 60 -1.19 -7.80 -21.44
CA SER A 60 -2.39 -8.17 -22.18
C SER A 60 -2.08 -9.12 -23.33
N LEU A 61 -0.93 -8.94 -24.00
CA LEU A 61 -0.49 -9.87 -25.05
C LEU A 61 -0.13 -11.25 -24.49
N GLU A 62 0.45 -11.33 -23.28
CA GLU A 62 0.62 -12.61 -22.58
C GLU A 62 -0.73 -13.26 -22.25
N ILE A 63 -1.69 -12.48 -21.76
CA ILE A 63 -3.05 -12.98 -21.47
C ILE A 63 -3.72 -13.51 -22.74
N LEU A 64 -3.60 -12.78 -23.86
CA LEU A 64 -4.09 -13.22 -25.16
C LEU A 64 -3.33 -14.47 -25.65
N GLN A 65 -2.03 -14.60 -25.36
CA GLN A 65 -1.27 -15.82 -25.66
C GLN A 65 -1.81 -17.02 -24.87
N PHE A 66 -2.05 -16.88 -23.57
CA PHE A 66 -2.60 -17.96 -22.75
C PHE A 66 -4.01 -18.39 -23.20
N ALA A 67 -4.79 -17.44 -23.71
CA ALA A 67 -6.09 -17.68 -24.32
C ALA A 67 -6.02 -18.24 -25.77
N GLY A 68 -4.84 -18.29 -26.39
CA GLY A 68 -4.64 -18.78 -27.76
C GLY A 68 -4.98 -17.77 -28.86
N LEU A 69 -5.01 -16.48 -28.54
CA LEU A 69 -5.44 -15.39 -29.42
C LEU A 69 -4.31 -14.50 -29.93
N SER A 70 -3.12 -14.54 -29.32
CA SER A 70 -2.02 -13.60 -29.61
C SER A 70 -1.65 -13.51 -31.08
N ASP A 71 -1.61 -14.63 -31.81
CA ASP A 71 -1.18 -14.68 -33.21
C ASP A 71 -2.10 -13.86 -34.13
N GLU A 72 -3.40 -13.96 -33.92
CA GLU A 72 -4.39 -13.24 -34.73
C GLU A 72 -4.36 -11.74 -34.47
N PHE A 73 -4.14 -11.35 -33.21
CA PHE A 73 -3.90 -9.97 -32.84
C PHE A 73 -2.62 -9.42 -33.48
N MET A 74 -1.52 -10.17 -33.40
CA MET A 74 -0.24 -9.81 -34.03
C MET A 74 -0.35 -9.69 -35.56
N ARG A 75 -1.22 -10.49 -36.19
CA ARG A 75 -1.45 -10.46 -37.64
C ARG A 75 -2.22 -9.22 -38.10
N ARG A 76 -3.16 -8.71 -37.29
CA ARG A 76 -3.99 -7.54 -37.66
C ARG A 76 -3.46 -6.21 -37.11
N GLY A 77 -2.71 -6.25 -36.01
CA GLY A 77 -2.08 -5.08 -35.41
C GLY A 77 -0.66 -4.86 -35.90
N PHE A 78 0.00 -3.83 -35.37
CA PHE A 78 1.40 -3.57 -35.61
C PHE A 78 2.15 -3.25 -34.31
N PRO A 79 3.35 -3.78 -34.09
CA PRO A 79 4.11 -3.57 -32.86
C PRO A 79 4.68 -2.15 -32.82
N MET A 80 4.40 -1.42 -31.74
CA MET A 80 5.04 -0.14 -31.43
C MET A 80 6.37 -0.39 -30.69
N THR A 81 7.48 -0.24 -31.43
CA THR A 81 8.84 -0.35 -30.89
C THR A 81 9.38 0.97 -30.36
N ASP A 82 8.87 2.08 -30.85
CA ASP A 82 9.29 3.42 -30.45
C ASP A 82 8.20 4.46 -30.69
N PHE A 83 8.37 5.61 -30.05
CA PHE A 83 7.58 6.81 -30.31
C PHE A 83 8.50 8.05 -30.32
N LYS A 84 8.10 9.05 -31.09
CA LYS A 84 8.83 10.32 -31.20
C LYS A 84 8.24 11.35 -30.25
N MET A 85 9.11 12.09 -29.57
CA MET A 85 8.75 13.25 -28.77
C MET A 85 9.19 14.51 -29.51
N LEU A 86 8.25 15.42 -29.74
CA LEU A 86 8.48 16.66 -30.49
C LEU A 86 8.04 17.88 -29.69
N ILE A 87 8.68 19.01 -29.97
CA ILE A 87 8.24 20.34 -29.52
C ILE A 87 7.96 21.17 -30.78
N GLY A 88 6.70 21.54 -31.00
CA GLY A 88 6.25 22.02 -32.31
C GLY A 88 6.52 20.97 -33.39
N ASN A 89 7.21 21.33 -34.46
CA ASN A 89 7.68 20.40 -35.48
C ASN A 89 9.12 19.88 -35.26
N GLN A 90 9.78 20.30 -34.17
CA GLN A 90 11.15 19.90 -33.88
C GLN A 90 11.18 18.53 -33.19
N HIS A 91 11.85 17.56 -33.81
CA HIS A 91 12.16 16.27 -33.17
C HIS A 91 13.18 16.45 -32.04
N MET A 92 12.81 15.98 -30.85
CA MET A 92 13.66 16.08 -29.65
C MET A 92 14.27 14.74 -29.29
N ALA A 93 13.48 13.68 -29.37
CA ALA A 93 13.88 12.33 -28.97
C ALA A 93 13.04 11.25 -29.62
N THR A 94 13.63 10.08 -29.79
CA THR A 94 12.91 8.83 -30.07
C THR A 94 13.08 7.92 -28.86
N ILE A 95 11.97 7.46 -28.30
CA ILE A 95 11.96 6.61 -27.12
C ILE A 95 11.58 5.19 -27.55
N ALA A 96 12.50 4.24 -27.38
CA ALA A 96 12.19 2.83 -27.54
C ALA A 96 11.26 2.39 -26.40
N THR A 97 10.20 1.65 -26.72
CA THR A 97 9.12 1.34 -25.80
C THR A 97 9.55 0.38 -24.70
N LEU A 98 10.19 -0.75 -25.04
CA LEU A 98 10.44 -1.84 -24.09
C LEU A 98 11.63 -2.72 -24.54
N ALA A 99 12.78 -2.64 -23.87
CA ALA A 99 13.88 -3.56 -24.13
C ALA A 99 14.47 -4.08 -22.82
N GLY A 100 14.74 -5.40 -22.74
CA GLY A 100 15.31 -6.05 -21.55
C GLY A 100 14.29 -6.52 -20.50
N VAL A 101 13.00 -6.52 -20.84
CA VAL A 101 11.91 -7.06 -19.99
C VAL A 101 11.73 -8.57 -20.15
N ASP A 102 11.20 -9.24 -19.14
CA ASP A 102 11.04 -10.70 -19.08
C ASP A 102 9.72 -11.20 -19.71
N THR A 103 9.53 -10.82 -20.97
CA THR A 103 8.37 -11.21 -21.78
C THR A 103 8.79 -11.40 -23.24
N HIS A 104 8.05 -12.24 -23.97
CA HIS A 104 8.19 -12.34 -25.42
C HIS A 104 7.70 -11.05 -26.13
N TYR A 105 6.70 -10.38 -25.54
CA TYR A 105 6.07 -9.19 -26.09
C TYR A 105 6.70 -7.91 -25.54
N SER A 106 7.98 -7.67 -25.86
CA SER A 106 8.69 -6.46 -25.44
C SER A 106 8.29 -5.22 -26.28
N PHE A 107 7.00 -5.02 -26.51
CA PHE A 107 6.41 -3.89 -27.22
C PHE A 107 4.93 -3.77 -26.83
N ALA A 108 4.32 -2.62 -27.13
CA ALA A 108 2.86 -2.52 -27.13
C ALA A 108 2.36 -2.78 -28.56
N LEU A 109 1.31 -3.58 -28.72
CA LEU A 109 0.68 -3.81 -30.01
C LEU A 109 -0.40 -2.75 -30.24
N PHE A 110 -0.35 -2.07 -31.38
CA PHE A 110 -1.37 -1.12 -31.77
C PHE A 110 -2.40 -1.79 -32.67
N LEU A 111 -3.65 -1.79 -32.22
CA LEU A 111 -4.80 -2.36 -32.88
C LEU A 111 -6.06 -1.66 -32.39
N GLU A 112 -6.87 -1.12 -33.29
CA GLU A 112 -8.08 -0.40 -32.94
C GLU A 112 -9.07 -1.28 -32.16
N GLN A 113 -9.78 -0.67 -31.22
CA GLN A 113 -10.77 -1.34 -30.39
C GLN A 113 -11.84 -2.09 -31.19
N HIS A 114 -12.32 -1.52 -32.31
CA HIS A 114 -13.31 -2.22 -33.15
C HIS A 114 -12.72 -3.49 -33.79
N ARG A 115 -11.45 -3.46 -34.21
CA ARG A 115 -10.75 -4.65 -34.71
C ARG A 115 -10.52 -5.69 -33.61
N THR A 116 -10.22 -5.24 -32.39
CA THR A 116 -10.16 -6.13 -31.23
C THR A 116 -11.50 -6.84 -31.02
N SER A 117 -12.61 -6.11 -31.04
CA SER A 117 -13.95 -6.69 -30.94
C SER A 117 -14.28 -7.63 -32.10
N GLU A 118 -13.87 -7.30 -33.33
CA GLU A 118 -14.07 -8.18 -34.51
C GLU A 118 -13.35 -9.51 -34.34
N ILE A 119 -12.06 -9.50 -33.95
CA ILE A 119 -11.30 -10.73 -33.69
C ILE A 119 -11.99 -11.56 -32.63
N LEU A 120 -12.33 -10.95 -31.49
CA LEU A 120 -12.97 -11.67 -30.38
C LEU A 120 -14.34 -12.23 -30.77
N LEU A 121 -15.12 -11.48 -31.55
CA LEU A 121 -16.41 -11.96 -32.07
C LEU A 121 -16.22 -13.13 -33.04
N GLU A 122 -15.29 -13.04 -33.99
CA GLU A 122 -14.99 -14.12 -34.93
C GLU A 122 -14.59 -15.40 -34.20
N GLU A 123 -13.73 -15.29 -33.18
CA GLU A 123 -13.28 -16.42 -32.36
C GLU A 123 -14.40 -16.97 -31.46
N LEU A 124 -15.24 -16.11 -30.89
CA LEU A 124 -16.41 -16.52 -30.12
C LEU A 124 -17.46 -17.26 -30.98
N VAL A 125 -17.69 -16.78 -32.20
CA VAL A 125 -18.60 -17.42 -33.16
C VAL A 125 -18.06 -18.79 -33.61
N LYS A 126 -16.74 -18.95 -33.74
CA LYS A 126 -16.13 -20.28 -33.98
C LYS A 126 -16.40 -21.27 -32.85
N LEU A 127 -16.57 -20.79 -31.61
CA LEU A 127 -17.00 -21.59 -30.47
C LEU A 127 -18.52 -21.80 -30.39
N GLY A 128 -19.30 -21.28 -31.35
CA GLY A 128 -20.74 -21.49 -31.47
C GLY A 128 -21.61 -20.49 -30.69
N VAL A 129 -21.02 -19.43 -30.14
CA VAL A 129 -21.75 -18.39 -29.40
C VAL A 129 -21.91 -17.14 -30.27
N ASN A 130 -23.15 -16.67 -30.41
CA ASN A 130 -23.47 -15.43 -31.12
C ASN A 130 -23.84 -14.32 -30.12
N VAL A 131 -23.69 -13.07 -30.55
CA VAL A 131 -24.13 -11.90 -29.78
C VAL A 131 -25.59 -11.57 -30.11
N ASP A 132 -26.39 -11.40 -29.07
CA ASP A 132 -27.77 -10.96 -29.15
C ASP A 132 -27.82 -9.42 -29.30
N TYR A 133 -27.56 -8.95 -30.52
CA TYR A 133 -27.62 -7.52 -30.86
C TYR A 133 -29.05 -6.94 -30.82
N GLY A 134 -29.14 -5.65 -30.50
CA GLY A 134 -30.39 -4.91 -30.32
C GLY A 134 -31.12 -5.20 -29.00
N TRP A 135 -30.59 -6.04 -28.11
CA TRP A 135 -31.18 -6.30 -26.80
C TRP A 135 -30.53 -5.41 -25.74
N GLU A 136 -31.33 -4.56 -25.10
CA GLU A 136 -30.86 -3.72 -24.00
C GLU A 136 -31.38 -4.20 -22.65
N LEU A 137 -30.51 -4.15 -21.64
CA LEU A 137 -30.87 -4.40 -20.25
C LEU A 137 -31.62 -3.19 -19.70
N LEU A 138 -32.83 -3.42 -19.18
CA LEU A 138 -33.66 -2.39 -18.55
C LEU A 138 -33.57 -2.39 -17.04
N ASP A 139 -33.60 -3.59 -16.47
CA ASP A 139 -33.68 -3.77 -15.03
C ASP A 139 -33.08 -5.12 -14.65
N THR A 140 -32.58 -5.21 -13.42
CA THR A 140 -32.01 -6.45 -12.92
C THR A 140 -32.08 -6.50 -11.40
N LYS A 141 -32.34 -7.68 -10.86
CA LYS A 141 -32.37 -7.93 -9.41
C LYS A 141 -31.83 -9.33 -9.10
N VAL A 142 -31.20 -9.46 -7.95
CA VAL A 142 -30.78 -10.76 -7.42
C VAL A 142 -31.94 -11.32 -6.60
N ILE A 143 -32.38 -12.53 -6.97
CA ILE A 143 -33.34 -13.32 -6.21
C ILE A 143 -32.54 -14.25 -5.30
N GLU A 144 -32.70 -14.04 -3.99
CA GLU A 144 -32.03 -14.85 -2.97
C GLU A 144 -32.66 -16.23 -2.87
N ALA A 145 -31.98 -17.15 -2.18
CA ALA A 145 -32.46 -18.52 -2.01
C ALA A 145 -33.79 -18.51 -1.23
N GLY A 146 -34.80 -19.22 -1.74
CA GLY A 146 -36.07 -19.41 -1.05
C GLY A 146 -36.01 -20.56 -0.03
N GLU A 147 -36.98 -20.61 0.88
CA GLU A 147 -37.13 -21.69 1.90
C GLU A 147 -37.25 -23.09 1.26
N ASP A 148 -37.66 -23.17 0.00
CA ASP A 148 -37.81 -24.40 -0.79
C ASP A 148 -36.48 -24.98 -1.32
N GLY A 149 -35.32 -24.41 -0.95
CA GLY A 149 -33.99 -24.90 -1.36
C GLY A 149 -33.57 -24.54 -2.79
N GLN A 150 -34.23 -23.54 -3.40
CA GLN A 150 -33.87 -23.04 -4.72
C GLN A 150 -32.58 -22.20 -4.66
N GLU A 151 -31.58 -22.51 -5.50
CA GLU A 151 -30.33 -21.73 -5.57
C GLU A 151 -30.62 -20.26 -5.99
N PRO A 152 -29.88 -19.28 -5.44
CA PRO A 152 -30.08 -17.87 -5.77
C PRO A 152 -29.65 -17.59 -7.21
N TYR A 153 -30.40 -16.71 -7.89
CA TYR A 153 -30.24 -16.39 -9.30
C TYR A 153 -30.47 -14.90 -9.55
N VAL A 154 -30.10 -14.42 -10.74
CA VAL A 154 -30.33 -13.05 -11.21
C VAL A 154 -31.49 -13.05 -12.20
N GLU A 155 -32.49 -12.23 -11.93
CA GLU A 155 -33.58 -11.94 -12.87
C GLU A 155 -33.29 -10.63 -13.59
N THR A 156 -33.18 -10.68 -14.92
CA THR A 156 -32.85 -9.53 -15.76
C THR A 156 -33.96 -9.31 -16.79
N ILE A 157 -34.46 -8.08 -16.87
CA ILE A 157 -35.44 -7.66 -17.88
C ILE A 157 -34.70 -7.00 -19.02
N ILE A 158 -34.89 -7.52 -20.22
CA ILE A 158 -34.27 -7.02 -21.45
C ILE A 158 -35.37 -6.59 -22.43
N ARG A 159 -35.14 -5.55 -23.23
CA ARG A 159 -36.03 -5.16 -24.34
C ARG A 159 -35.30 -5.02 -25.66
N ARG A 160 -36.06 -5.12 -26.75
CA ARG A 160 -35.60 -4.90 -28.11
C ARG A 160 -36.71 -4.25 -28.93
N ALA A 161 -36.39 -3.22 -29.69
CA ALA A 161 -37.34 -2.58 -30.61
C ALA A 161 -37.72 -3.52 -31.76
N LEU A 162 -39.02 -3.63 -32.06
CA LEU A 162 -39.51 -4.45 -33.18
C LEU A 162 -39.12 -3.88 -34.55
N SER A 163 -38.90 -2.56 -34.63
CA SER A 163 -38.41 -1.87 -35.83
C SER A 163 -37.49 -0.71 -35.43
N GLY A 164 -36.39 -0.53 -36.18
CA GLY A 164 -35.36 0.49 -35.88
C GLY A 164 -34.55 0.22 -34.61
N ASP A 165 -33.71 1.17 -34.22
CA ASP A 165 -32.86 1.03 -33.03
C ASP A 165 -33.63 1.31 -31.72
N ASN A 166 -33.16 0.73 -30.61
CA ASN A 166 -33.73 0.94 -29.27
C ASN A 166 -33.74 2.43 -28.88
N THR A 167 -32.71 3.16 -29.29
CA THR A 167 -32.58 4.61 -29.11
C THR A 167 -32.33 5.27 -30.47
N GLY A 168 -32.86 6.48 -30.67
CA GLY A 168 -32.50 7.30 -31.82
C GLY A 168 -31.02 7.67 -31.73
N ALA A 169 -30.22 7.11 -32.63
CA ALA A 169 -28.86 7.50 -32.98
C ALA A 169 -27.80 7.55 -31.85
N HIS A 170 -26.96 6.53 -31.82
CA HIS A 170 -25.69 6.56 -31.09
C HIS A 170 -24.72 7.51 -31.79
N GLU A 171 -24.19 8.50 -31.05
CA GLU A 171 -23.05 9.39 -31.34
C GLU A 171 -22.38 9.23 -32.72
N LYS A 172 -23.10 9.51 -33.81
CA LYS A 172 -22.51 9.71 -35.14
C LYS A 172 -22.34 11.20 -35.35
N ALA A 173 -21.32 11.77 -34.70
CA ALA A 173 -20.88 13.12 -35.02
C ALA A 173 -20.18 13.14 -36.38
N PHE A 174 -20.96 13.19 -37.47
CA PHE A 174 -20.48 13.80 -38.70
C PHE A 174 -20.57 15.31 -38.51
N ILE A 175 -19.52 16.05 -38.87
CA ILE A 175 -19.39 17.53 -38.72
C ILE A 175 -20.78 18.21 -38.82
N GLY A 176 -21.27 18.76 -37.69
CA GLY A 176 -22.55 19.46 -37.62
C GLY A 176 -23.83 18.64 -37.36
N ARG A 177 -23.75 17.33 -37.07
CA ARG A 177 -24.90 16.52 -36.64
C ARG A 177 -24.57 15.74 -35.37
N VAL A 178 -25.20 16.09 -34.25
CA VAL A 178 -25.29 15.25 -33.06
C VAL A 178 -26.77 14.97 -32.88
N ASP A 179 -27.19 13.75 -33.21
CA ASP A 179 -28.59 13.35 -33.05
C ASP A 179 -28.91 13.33 -31.55
N GLU A 180 -29.99 14.01 -31.15
CA GLU A 180 -30.44 14.04 -29.76
C GLU A 180 -31.16 12.73 -29.40
N MET A 181 -30.88 12.22 -28.20
CA MET A 181 -31.58 11.05 -27.66
C MET A 181 -32.99 11.44 -27.24
N GLU A 182 -33.95 11.31 -28.14
CA GLU A 182 -35.38 11.28 -27.79
C GLU A 182 -35.90 9.84 -27.90
N GLU A 183 -36.54 9.34 -26.83
CA GLU A 183 -37.41 8.17 -26.96
C GLU A 183 -38.54 8.55 -27.91
N GLN A 184 -38.59 7.93 -29.08
CA GLN A 184 -39.73 8.12 -29.99
C GLN A 184 -40.99 7.55 -29.33
N GLU A 185 -41.89 8.43 -28.89
CA GLU A 185 -43.22 8.07 -28.41
C GLU A 185 -43.92 7.16 -29.44
N GLY A 186 -44.33 5.96 -29.01
CA GLY A 186 -45.06 5.00 -29.84
C GLY A 186 -44.25 3.87 -30.48
N LYS A 187 -42.94 3.74 -30.21
CA LYS A 187 -42.16 2.55 -30.62
C LYS A 187 -42.64 1.28 -29.90
N ALA A 188 -42.87 0.22 -30.66
CA ALA A 188 -43.22 -1.09 -30.12
C ALA A 188 -41.96 -1.89 -29.75
N TYR A 189 -41.91 -2.39 -28.52
CA TYR A 189 -40.80 -3.18 -27.99
C TYR A 189 -41.25 -4.62 -27.69
N GLU A 190 -40.33 -5.54 -27.94
CA GLU A 190 -40.35 -6.89 -27.39
C GLU A 190 -39.60 -6.86 -26.05
N THR A 191 -40.19 -7.44 -24.99
CA THR A 191 -39.57 -7.54 -23.66
C THR A 191 -39.46 -9.00 -23.26
N GLN A 192 -38.31 -9.37 -22.68
CA GLN A 192 -38.03 -10.71 -22.18
C GLN A 192 -37.47 -10.64 -20.74
N THR A 193 -37.82 -11.64 -19.94
CA THR A 193 -37.19 -11.90 -18.64
C THR A 193 -36.21 -13.07 -18.77
N VAL A 194 -34.96 -12.83 -18.41
CA VAL A 194 -33.89 -13.84 -18.41
C VAL A 194 -33.53 -14.17 -16.97
N ARG A 195 -33.48 -15.46 -16.65
CA ARG A 195 -32.95 -15.97 -15.37
C ARG A 195 -31.54 -16.48 -15.57
N SER A 196 -30.58 -15.93 -14.85
CA SER A 196 -29.18 -16.36 -14.91
C SER A 196 -28.63 -16.73 -13.55
N GLN A 197 -27.67 -17.67 -13.47
CA GLN A 197 -26.99 -17.90 -12.19
C GLN A 197 -26.09 -16.70 -11.87
N TYR A 198 -25.39 -16.19 -12.89
CA TYR A 198 -24.51 -15.04 -12.77
C TYR A 198 -24.75 -14.02 -13.87
N LEU A 199 -24.68 -12.74 -13.51
CA LEU A 199 -24.70 -11.60 -14.44
C LEU A 199 -23.34 -10.91 -14.45
N ILE A 200 -22.75 -10.74 -15.62
CA ILE A 200 -21.53 -9.96 -15.80
C ILE A 200 -21.87 -8.66 -16.53
N ALA A 201 -21.66 -7.53 -15.86
CA ALA A 201 -21.83 -6.20 -16.40
C ALA A 201 -20.54 -5.75 -17.09
N ALA A 202 -20.57 -5.79 -18.42
CA ALA A 202 -19.54 -5.27 -19.32
C ALA A 202 -20.11 -4.11 -20.18
N ASP A 203 -21.12 -3.41 -19.66
CA ASP A 203 -21.96 -2.41 -20.35
C ASP A 203 -21.41 -0.97 -20.29
N GLY A 204 -20.14 -0.84 -19.92
CA GLY A 204 -19.34 0.38 -20.07
C GLY A 204 -19.52 1.44 -18.97
N GLY A 205 -18.93 2.62 -19.18
CA GLY A 205 -18.84 3.68 -18.17
C GLY A 205 -20.20 4.19 -17.65
N ARG A 206 -21.27 4.04 -18.44
CA ARG A 206 -22.67 4.36 -18.08
C ARG A 206 -23.49 3.12 -17.73
N SER A 207 -22.85 2.08 -17.17
CA SER A 207 -23.43 0.78 -16.85
C SER A 207 -24.84 0.87 -16.27
N THR A 208 -25.83 0.35 -17.00
CA THR A 208 -27.23 0.28 -16.56
C THR A 208 -27.32 -0.66 -15.36
N VAL A 209 -26.58 -1.77 -15.36
CA VAL A 209 -26.55 -2.72 -14.25
C VAL A 209 -26.11 -2.04 -12.96
N ARG A 210 -25.01 -1.28 -13.01
CA ARG A 210 -24.49 -0.54 -11.85
C ARG A 210 -25.52 0.46 -11.30
N HIS A 211 -26.21 1.18 -12.20
CA HIS A 211 -27.26 2.13 -11.80
C HIS A 211 -28.48 1.44 -11.19
N LYS A 212 -28.96 0.33 -11.77
CA LYS A 212 -30.15 -0.39 -11.28
C LYS A 212 -29.92 -1.09 -9.94
N LEU A 213 -28.68 -1.51 -9.68
CA LEU A 213 -28.28 -2.11 -8.41
C LEU A 213 -27.81 -1.08 -7.36
N ASN A 214 -27.90 0.22 -7.64
CA ASN A 214 -27.45 1.31 -6.77
C ASN A 214 -25.98 1.14 -6.30
N ILE A 215 -25.11 0.69 -7.20
CA ILE A 215 -23.68 0.59 -6.90
C ILE A 215 -23.03 1.95 -7.22
N ASN A 216 -22.44 2.56 -6.19
CA ASN A 216 -21.78 3.86 -6.32
C ASN A 216 -20.59 3.83 -7.27
N PHE A 217 -20.34 4.96 -7.94
CA PHE A 217 -19.24 5.14 -8.88
C PHE A 217 -18.44 6.44 -8.60
N PRO A 218 -17.83 6.54 -7.41
CA PRO A 218 -17.11 7.74 -7.01
C PRO A 218 -15.90 8.02 -7.91
N GLY A 219 -15.55 9.31 -7.95
CA GLY A 219 -14.43 9.82 -8.71
C GLY A 219 -14.72 11.22 -9.25
N ARG A 220 -13.91 11.67 -10.20
CA ARG A 220 -13.92 13.04 -10.71
C ARG A 220 -13.98 13.10 -12.23
N ILE A 221 -14.54 14.19 -12.73
CA ILE A 221 -14.39 14.60 -14.13
C ILE A 221 -13.17 15.51 -14.17
N ILE A 222 -12.29 15.32 -15.14
CA ILE A 222 -11.16 16.24 -15.32
C ILE A 222 -11.57 17.30 -16.36
N PRO A 223 -11.48 18.61 -16.04
CA PRO A 223 -11.91 19.70 -16.93
C PRO A 223 -10.91 19.88 -18.09
N GLN A 224 -10.96 18.95 -19.04
CA GLN A 224 -10.21 18.97 -20.29
C GLN A 224 -11.06 18.31 -21.36
N LYS A 225 -11.09 18.95 -22.53
CA LYS A 225 -11.68 18.39 -23.73
C LYS A 225 -10.58 17.83 -24.61
N SER A 226 -10.76 16.60 -25.04
CA SER A 226 -9.89 15.95 -26.03
C SER A 226 -10.66 15.81 -27.32
N PHE A 227 -10.17 16.43 -28.38
CA PHE A 227 -10.71 16.31 -29.72
C PHE A 227 -9.92 15.25 -30.46
N MET A 228 -10.60 14.22 -30.96
CA MET A 228 -9.97 13.10 -31.65
C MET A 228 -10.53 13.03 -33.07
N TRP A 229 -9.64 13.12 -34.06
CA TRP A 229 -9.97 13.16 -35.47
C TRP A 229 -9.19 12.08 -36.23
N ASP A 230 -9.91 11.22 -36.92
CA ASP A 230 -9.34 10.16 -37.76
C ASP A 230 -9.56 10.49 -39.24
N GLY A 231 -8.52 10.34 -40.05
CA GLY A 231 -8.58 10.54 -41.49
C GLY A 231 -7.21 10.71 -42.12
N THR A 232 -7.17 11.33 -43.30
CA THR A 232 -5.91 11.67 -43.96
C THR A 232 -5.65 13.17 -43.90
N PHE A 233 -4.40 13.54 -43.66
CA PHE A 233 -3.99 14.93 -43.44
C PHE A 233 -2.84 15.32 -44.34
N GLU A 234 -2.78 16.61 -44.70
CA GLU A 234 -1.63 17.25 -45.33
C GLU A 234 -0.87 18.05 -44.27
N SER A 235 0.41 17.72 -44.08
CA SER A 235 1.30 18.48 -43.23
C SER A 235 2.74 18.31 -43.70
N ASP A 236 3.56 19.34 -43.44
CA ASP A 236 5.01 19.30 -43.58
C ASP A 236 5.71 18.63 -42.37
N CYS A 237 4.96 18.34 -41.30
CA CYS A 237 5.41 17.50 -40.20
C CYS A 237 5.17 16.01 -40.54
N ASP A 238 6.11 15.13 -40.17
CA ASP A 238 5.98 13.68 -40.38
C ASP A 238 4.92 13.09 -39.44
N LEU A 239 3.76 12.73 -39.99
CA LEU A 239 2.64 12.10 -39.27
C LEU A 239 2.59 10.56 -39.40
N SER A 240 3.60 9.95 -40.04
CA SER A 240 3.60 8.51 -40.32
C SER A 240 3.89 7.63 -39.09
N GLY A 241 4.53 8.21 -38.07
CA GLY A 241 4.87 7.53 -36.82
C GLY A 241 4.00 7.95 -35.65
N ILE A 242 4.24 7.33 -34.49
CA ILE A 242 3.60 7.73 -33.24
C ILE A 242 4.33 8.94 -32.68
N ASN A 243 3.63 10.07 -32.63
CA ASN A 243 4.21 11.34 -32.24
C ASN A 243 3.50 11.92 -31.01
N PHE A 244 4.27 12.24 -30.00
CA PHE A 244 3.86 13.04 -28.85
C PHE A 244 4.39 14.45 -29.04
N ILE A 245 3.51 15.37 -29.43
CA ILE A 245 3.88 16.72 -29.82
C ILE A 245 3.43 17.70 -28.74
N SER A 246 4.38 18.43 -28.17
CA SER A 246 4.10 19.55 -27.27
C SER A 246 4.14 20.85 -28.09
N GLY A 247 2.99 21.51 -28.25
CA GLY A 247 2.89 22.78 -28.95
C GLY A 247 3.45 23.96 -28.17
N ALA A 248 3.95 24.97 -28.90
CA ALA A 248 4.39 26.24 -28.31
C ALA A 248 3.24 27.01 -27.65
N ASN A 249 2.01 26.77 -28.10
CA ASN A 249 0.75 27.27 -27.56
C ASN A 249 0.27 26.56 -26.27
N HIS A 250 1.12 25.72 -25.67
CA HIS A 250 0.79 24.92 -24.48
C HIS A 250 -0.30 23.86 -24.69
N LYS A 251 -0.66 23.53 -25.94
CA LYS A 251 -1.54 22.41 -26.28
C LYS A 251 -0.71 21.17 -26.61
N THR A 252 -1.25 19.99 -26.33
CA THR A 252 -0.63 18.71 -26.69
C THR A 252 -1.36 18.14 -27.89
N MET A 253 -0.59 17.66 -28.86
CA MET A 253 -1.11 16.90 -30.00
C MET A 253 -0.51 15.50 -30.00
N LEU A 254 -1.35 14.49 -30.10
CA LEU A 254 -0.96 13.08 -30.21
C LEU A 254 -1.31 12.58 -31.60
N VAL A 255 -0.38 11.88 -32.23
CA VAL A 255 -0.55 11.32 -33.57
C VAL A 255 -0.34 9.82 -33.51
N PHE A 256 -1.29 9.05 -34.04
CA PHE A 256 -1.22 7.59 -34.07
C PHE A 256 -1.61 7.09 -35.47
N PRO A 257 -0.79 6.27 -36.14
CA PRO A 257 -1.20 5.61 -37.37
C PRO A 257 -2.29 4.56 -37.08
N LEU A 258 -3.20 4.37 -38.03
CA LEU A 258 -4.28 3.38 -37.98
C LEU A 258 -4.01 2.25 -39.00
N THR A 259 -4.59 1.07 -38.77
CA THR A 259 -4.37 -0.13 -39.59
C THR A 259 -4.94 -0.02 -41.00
N ASN A 260 -5.91 0.87 -41.20
CA ASN A 260 -6.52 1.16 -42.51
C ASN A 260 -5.72 2.19 -43.34
N GLY A 261 -4.61 2.72 -42.82
CA GLY A 261 -3.80 3.75 -43.47
C GLY A 261 -4.23 5.19 -43.16
N ASP A 262 -5.30 5.40 -42.39
CA ASP A 262 -5.62 6.70 -41.82
C ASP A 262 -4.65 7.03 -40.66
N VAL A 263 -4.69 8.28 -40.22
CA VAL A 263 -4.01 8.75 -39.03
C VAL A 263 -5.05 9.25 -38.04
N ARG A 264 -4.82 9.00 -36.76
CA ARG A 264 -5.56 9.60 -35.65
C ARG A 264 -4.78 10.77 -35.09
N VAL A 265 -5.42 11.92 -35.01
CA VAL A 265 -4.89 13.13 -34.38
C VAL A 265 -5.76 13.49 -33.19
N VAL A 266 -5.15 13.52 -32.00
CA VAL A 266 -5.81 13.98 -30.77
C VAL A 266 -5.23 15.33 -30.39
N VAL A 267 -6.07 16.35 -30.28
CA VAL A 267 -5.68 17.67 -29.78
C VAL A 267 -6.34 17.90 -28.43
N GLU A 268 -5.52 18.23 -27.45
CA GLU A 268 -5.95 18.50 -26.09
C GLU A 268 -6.16 20.01 -25.88
N GLU A 269 -7.36 20.39 -25.45
CA GLU A 269 -7.67 21.77 -25.05
C GLU A 269 -7.80 21.86 -23.53
N LEU A 270 -6.98 22.73 -22.95
CA LEU A 270 -6.91 23.00 -21.53
C LEU A 270 -7.78 24.22 -21.23
N ASP A 271 -8.46 24.22 -20.08
CA ASP A 271 -9.40 25.25 -19.62
C ASP A 271 -10.80 25.20 -20.28
N SER A 272 -11.37 24.00 -20.43
CA SER A 272 -12.80 23.86 -20.74
C SER A 272 -13.66 23.99 -19.48
N ASP A 273 -14.74 24.77 -19.51
CA ASP A 273 -15.70 24.89 -18.41
C ASP A 273 -16.26 23.49 -18.04
N GLU A 274 -16.48 23.23 -16.75
CA GLU A 274 -17.06 21.96 -16.29
C GLU A 274 -18.50 21.81 -16.79
N ASN A 275 -19.23 22.92 -16.91
CA ASN A 275 -20.62 22.99 -17.38
C ASN A 275 -20.75 22.94 -18.92
N ASP A 276 -19.63 23.01 -19.63
CA ASP A 276 -19.62 23.09 -21.08
C ASP A 276 -20.06 21.75 -21.70
N ASP A 277 -21.18 21.74 -22.41
CA ASP A 277 -21.74 20.54 -22.99
C ASP A 277 -20.88 20.00 -24.16
N VAL A 278 -20.53 18.71 -24.09
CA VAL A 278 -19.70 18.04 -25.09
C VAL A 278 -20.44 17.94 -26.42
N ALA A 279 -21.76 17.71 -26.40
CA ALA A 279 -22.57 17.60 -27.61
C ALA A 279 -22.63 18.96 -28.34
N THR A 280 -22.87 20.04 -27.62
CA THR A 280 -22.82 21.42 -28.15
C THR A 280 -21.44 21.76 -28.71
N THR A 281 -20.37 21.43 -27.97
CA THR A 281 -19.00 21.66 -28.43
C THR A 281 -18.69 20.91 -29.74
N LEU A 282 -19.17 19.68 -29.88
CA LEU A 282 -19.03 18.90 -31.11
C LEU A 282 -19.82 19.47 -32.29
N ARG A 283 -21.02 19.99 -32.05
CA ARG A 283 -21.81 20.68 -33.09
C ARG A 283 -21.10 21.92 -33.61
N ASP A 284 -20.45 22.66 -32.72
CA ASP A 284 -19.75 23.92 -33.05
C ASP A 284 -18.33 23.72 -33.60
N LEU A 285 -17.81 22.49 -33.60
CA LEU A 285 -16.48 22.16 -34.09
C LEU A 285 -16.47 22.06 -35.62
N THR A 286 -15.85 23.05 -36.28
CA THR A 286 -15.63 23.06 -37.73
C THR A 286 -14.23 22.52 -38.08
N THR A 287 -14.07 22.04 -39.32
CA THR A 287 -12.76 21.66 -39.88
C THR A 287 -11.72 22.76 -39.70
N GLU A 288 -12.08 24.01 -40.02
CA GLU A 288 -11.20 25.18 -39.88
C GLU A 288 -10.75 25.41 -38.43
N LYS A 289 -11.65 25.24 -37.45
CA LYS A 289 -11.30 25.36 -36.03
C LYS A 289 -10.30 24.28 -35.63
N PHE A 290 -10.51 23.03 -36.04
CA PHE A 290 -9.59 21.94 -35.74
C PHE A 290 -8.23 22.10 -36.42
N GLU A 291 -8.21 22.45 -37.72
CA GLU A 291 -6.97 22.75 -38.46
C GLU A 291 -6.16 23.85 -37.80
N LYS A 292 -6.83 24.91 -37.31
CA LYS A 292 -6.19 25.99 -36.56
C LYS A 292 -5.58 25.50 -35.25
N MET A 293 -6.29 24.65 -34.50
CA MET A 293 -5.78 24.06 -33.25
C MET A 293 -4.59 23.13 -33.48
N ALA A 294 -4.68 22.25 -34.48
CA ALA A 294 -3.62 21.33 -34.86
C ALA A 294 -2.37 22.10 -35.37
N SER A 295 -2.56 23.03 -36.31
CA SER A 295 -1.47 23.86 -36.85
C SER A 295 -0.75 24.67 -35.76
N ALA A 296 -1.50 25.22 -34.79
CA ALA A 296 -0.90 25.93 -33.66
C ALA A 296 -0.04 25.02 -32.76
N SER A 297 -0.33 23.71 -32.73
CA SER A 297 0.41 22.72 -31.94
C SER A 297 1.70 22.25 -32.65
N ILE A 298 1.79 22.38 -33.97
CA ILE A 298 2.99 22.01 -34.77
C ILE A 298 3.71 23.21 -35.41
N ALA A 299 3.38 24.45 -35.02
CA ALA A 299 3.97 25.65 -35.61
C ALA A 299 5.51 25.57 -35.67
N PRO A 300 6.15 26.02 -36.77
CA PRO A 300 5.59 26.75 -37.91
C PRO A 300 4.90 25.89 -38.99
N SER A 301 4.79 24.58 -38.80
CA SER A 301 4.17 23.68 -39.78
C SER A 301 2.67 23.89 -39.93
N THR A 302 2.15 23.56 -41.10
CA THR A 302 0.72 23.66 -41.44
C THR A 302 0.05 22.30 -41.34
N PHE A 303 -1.25 22.29 -41.01
CA PHE A 303 -2.06 21.08 -40.93
C PHE A 303 -3.38 21.30 -41.69
N LYS A 304 -3.66 20.45 -42.69
CA LYS A 304 -4.92 20.44 -43.43
C LYS A 304 -5.56 19.06 -43.44
N ILE A 305 -6.88 19.03 -43.35
CA ILE A 305 -7.67 17.80 -43.40
C ILE A 305 -8.01 17.51 -44.86
N LYS A 306 -7.62 16.32 -45.36
CA LYS A 306 -7.98 15.85 -46.71
C LYS A 306 -9.25 15.01 -46.69
N THR A 307 -9.32 14.07 -45.75
CA THR A 307 -10.48 13.20 -45.55
C THR A 307 -10.79 13.10 -44.06
N THR A 308 -12.06 12.86 -43.75
CA THR A 308 -12.54 12.61 -42.38
C THR A 308 -13.23 11.26 -42.34
N SER A 309 -12.66 10.35 -41.55
CA SER A 309 -13.22 9.03 -41.29
C SER A 309 -14.05 9.07 -39.99
N TRP A 310 -13.56 9.76 -38.96
CA TRP A 310 -14.26 9.91 -37.70
C TRP A 310 -13.83 11.15 -36.91
N LEU A 311 -14.73 11.66 -36.06
CA LEU A 311 -14.50 12.78 -35.15
C LEU A 311 -15.27 12.56 -33.85
N THR A 312 -14.61 12.81 -32.72
CA THR A 312 -15.26 12.84 -31.41
C THR A 312 -14.60 13.86 -30.47
N CYS A 313 -15.34 14.21 -29.42
CA CYS A 313 -14.88 15.01 -28.30
C CYS A 313 -15.33 14.31 -27.04
N PHE A 314 -14.45 14.23 -26.05
CA PHE A 314 -14.78 13.63 -24.78
C PHE A 314 -14.10 14.35 -23.63
N LYS A 315 -14.75 14.28 -22.47
CA LYS A 315 -14.16 14.63 -21.17
C LYS A 315 -13.53 13.40 -20.55
N VAL A 316 -12.44 13.61 -19.83
CA VAL A 316 -11.75 12.53 -19.12
C VAL A 316 -12.47 12.28 -17.80
N ASN A 317 -12.86 11.02 -17.55
CA ASN A 317 -13.41 10.58 -16.28
C ASN A 317 -12.39 9.69 -15.57
N GLU A 318 -12.27 9.85 -14.25
CA GLU A 318 -11.48 8.99 -13.38
C GLU A 318 -12.38 8.52 -12.23
N ARG A 319 -12.88 7.30 -12.34
CA ARG A 319 -13.90 6.71 -11.45
C ARG A 319 -13.67 5.22 -11.27
N ARG A 320 -14.06 4.69 -10.12
CA ARG A 320 -14.06 3.26 -9.80
C ARG A 320 -15.32 2.95 -9.00
N ALA A 321 -15.94 1.81 -9.22
CA ALA A 321 -17.08 1.36 -8.44
C ALA A 321 -16.63 0.99 -7.01
N ASP A 322 -17.50 1.23 -6.03
CA ASP A 322 -17.22 0.86 -4.63
C ASP A 322 -17.16 -0.67 -4.45
N LYS A 323 -17.95 -1.39 -5.25
CA LYS A 323 -17.99 -2.85 -5.28
C LYS A 323 -17.93 -3.34 -6.72
N PHE A 324 -17.13 -4.38 -6.94
CA PHE A 324 -17.07 -5.10 -8.20
C PHE A 324 -17.98 -6.34 -8.16
N ILE A 325 -18.38 -6.80 -6.97
CA ILE A 325 -19.28 -7.92 -6.75
C ILE A 325 -20.53 -7.44 -6.00
N HIS A 326 -21.71 -7.83 -6.49
CA HIS A 326 -22.97 -7.61 -5.80
C HIS A 326 -23.66 -8.95 -5.51
N LYS A 327 -23.88 -9.22 -4.21
CA LYS A 327 -24.52 -10.43 -3.67
C LYS A 327 -23.94 -11.75 -4.25
N ASN A 328 -22.64 -11.80 -4.52
CA ASN A 328 -21.96 -12.96 -5.14
C ASN A 328 -22.61 -13.50 -6.43
N ARG A 329 -23.37 -12.66 -7.14
CA ARG A 329 -24.17 -13.06 -8.31
C ARG A 329 -24.01 -12.10 -9.49
N VAL A 330 -23.68 -10.84 -9.22
CA VAL A 330 -23.43 -9.83 -10.27
C VAL A 330 -22.00 -9.33 -10.18
N PHE A 331 -21.29 -9.29 -11.31
CA PHE A 331 -19.89 -8.88 -11.41
C PHE A 331 -19.75 -7.68 -12.36
N LEU A 332 -19.04 -6.64 -11.95
CA LEU A 332 -18.66 -5.53 -12.82
C LEU A 332 -17.26 -5.78 -13.39
N VAL A 333 -17.08 -5.61 -14.71
CA VAL A 333 -15.78 -5.74 -15.41
C VAL A 333 -15.51 -4.53 -16.31
N GLY A 334 -14.23 -4.17 -16.50
CA GLY A 334 -13.83 -3.07 -17.37
C GLY A 334 -14.49 -1.74 -17.00
N ASP A 335 -14.92 -0.96 -18.00
CA ASP A 335 -15.51 0.37 -17.81
C ASP A 335 -16.77 0.40 -16.93
N ALA A 336 -17.47 -0.72 -16.76
CA ALA A 336 -18.58 -0.81 -15.80
C ALA A 336 -18.08 -0.70 -14.34
N ALA A 337 -16.86 -1.18 -14.09
CA ALA A 337 -16.20 -1.23 -12.80
C ALA A 337 -15.22 -0.06 -12.58
N HIS A 338 -14.52 0.41 -13.60
CA HIS A 338 -13.55 1.52 -13.49
C HIS A 338 -13.32 2.21 -14.83
N VAL A 339 -13.25 3.54 -14.81
CA VAL A 339 -12.95 4.38 -15.98
C VAL A 339 -11.83 5.33 -15.59
N HIS A 340 -10.86 5.52 -16.48
CA HIS A 340 -9.73 6.41 -16.21
C HIS A 340 -9.26 7.10 -17.48
N SER A 341 -8.27 7.98 -17.35
CA SER A 341 -7.71 8.69 -18.49
C SER A 341 -7.19 7.74 -19.59
N PRO A 342 -7.39 8.06 -20.88
CA PRO A 342 -6.77 7.32 -21.97
C PRO A 342 -5.24 7.47 -21.99
N ALA A 343 -4.69 8.43 -21.22
CA ALA A 343 -3.25 8.61 -21.07
C ALA A 343 -2.58 7.30 -20.59
N GLY A 344 -1.57 6.85 -21.33
CA GLY A 344 -0.88 5.59 -21.07
C GLY A 344 -1.62 4.33 -21.55
N GLY A 345 -2.80 4.46 -22.19
CA GLY A 345 -3.50 3.37 -22.84
C GLY A 345 -3.94 2.23 -21.91
N GLN A 346 -4.25 2.50 -20.63
CA GLN A 346 -4.44 1.43 -19.63
C GLN A 346 -5.84 0.79 -19.64
N GLY A 347 -6.86 1.40 -20.28
CA GLY A 347 -8.28 1.11 -20.00
C GLY A 347 -8.71 -0.26 -20.47
N LEU A 348 -8.61 -0.46 -21.80
CA LEU A 348 -8.86 -1.76 -22.43
C LEU A 348 -8.05 -2.88 -21.77
N ASN A 349 -6.76 -2.63 -21.53
CA ASN A 349 -5.85 -3.61 -20.91
C ASN A 349 -6.32 -4.04 -19.52
N THR A 350 -6.68 -3.08 -18.66
CA THR A 350 -7.15 -3.39 -17.31
C THR A 350 -8.46 -4.19 -17.35
N GLY A 351 -9.36 -3.86 -18.28
CA GLY A 351 -10.59 -4.63 -18.50
C GLY A 351 -10.35 -6.06 -18.98
N LEU A 352 -9.40 -6.28 -19.91
CA LEU A 352 -9.02 -7.65 -20.33
C LEU A 352 -8.43 -8.46 -19.15
N HIS A 353 -7.70 -7.81 -18.25
CA HIS A 353 -7.18 -8.44 -17.05
C HIS A 353 -8.30 -8.80 -16.05
N ASP A 354 -9.35 -7.97 -15.95
CA ASP A 354 -10.52 -8.29 -15.11
C ASP A 354 -11.21 -9.55 -15.60
N ALA A 355 -11.46 -9.62 -16.91
CA ALA A 355 -12.08 -10.78 -17.55
C ALA A 355 -11.26 -12.06 -17.33
N HIS A 356 -9.95 -11.99 -17.62
CA HIS A 356 -9.04 -13.10 -17.40
C HIS A 356 -8.96 -13.58 -15.94
N ASN A 357 -9.08 -12.67 -14.97
CA ASN A 357 -9.07 -13.02 -13.55
C ASN A 357 -10.40 -13.64 -13.08
N LEU A 358 -11.54 -13.18 -13.62
CA LEU A 358 -12.87 -13.65 -13.23
C LEU A 358 -13.22 -15.00 -13.85
N ALA A 359 -12.96 -15.17 -15.16
CA ALA A 359 -13.48 -16.29 -15.95
C ALA A 359 -13.13 -17.67 -15.36
N TRP A 360 -11.87 -17.92 -14.98
CA TRP A 360 -11.47 -19.22 -14.42
C TRP A 360 -12.08 -19.48 -13.05
N LYS A 361 -12.24 -18.44 -12.22
CA LYS A 361 -12.85 -18.56 -10.89
C LYS A 361 -14.33 -18.93 -11.04
N LEU A 362 -15.02 -18.24 -11.93
CA LEU A 362 -16.43 -18.48 -12.21
C LEU A 362 -16.66 -19.86 -12.82
N ALA A 363 -15.81 -20.29 -13.76
CA ALA A 363 -15.89 -21.61 -14.36
C ALA A 363 -15.71 -22.73 -13.31
N LEU A 364 -14.73 -22.62 -12.41
CA LEU A 364 -14.54 -23.62 -11.34
C LEU A 364 -15.72 -23.67 -10.37
N VAL A 365 -16.34 -22.52 -10.06
CA VAL A 365 -17.50 -22.46 -9.17
C VAL A 365 -18.76 -23.01 -9.83
N ILE A 366 -19.04 -22.64 -11.09
CA ILE A 366 -20.19 -23.16 -11.85
C ILE A 366 -20.08 -24.68 -12.01
N ASN A 367 -18.88 -25.19 -12.30
CA ASN A 367 -18.61 -26.62 -12.43
C ASN A 367 -18.52 -27.34 -11.07
N LYS A 368 -18.77 -26.63 -9.95
CA LYS A 368 -18.73 -27.16 -8.56
C LYS A 368 -17.39 -27.81 -8.20
N VAL A 369 -16.30 -27.34 -8.82
CA VAL A 369 -14.91 -27.76 -8.54
C VAL A 369 -14.31 -26.92 -7.41
N ALA A 370 -14.74 -25.66 -7.26
CA ALA A 370 -14.30 -24.76 -6.21
C ALA A 370 -15.49 -24.15 -5.44
N PRO A 371 -15.32 -23.76 -4.17
CA PRO A 371 -16.37 -23.11 -3.39
C PRO A 371 -16.66 -21.69 -3.90
N GLU A 372 -17.87 -21.17 -3.67
CA GLU A 372 -18.26 -19.81 -4.07
C GLU A 372 -17.37 -18.71 -3.45
N SER A 373 -16.77 -18.97 -2.28
CA SER A 373 -15.82 -18.06 -1.63
C SER A 373 -14.60 -17.75 -2.52
N LEU A 374 -14.30 -18.59 -3.53
CA LEU A 374 -13.29 -18.29 -4.55
C LEU A 374 -13.56 -16.94 -5.23
N LEU A 375 -14.82 -16.60 -5.48
CA LEU A 375 -15.24 -15.41 -6.22
C LEU A 375 -14.91 -14.11 -5.47
N ALA A 376 -14.88 -14.12 -4.13
CA ALA A 376 -14.53 -12.95 -3.31
C ALA A 376 -13.11 -12.44 -3.62
N SER A 377 -12.21 -13.32 -4.04
CA SER A 377 -10.86 -12.92 -4.44
C SER A 377 -10.81 -12.01 -5.67
N TYR A 378 -11.84 -12.01 -6.53
CA TYR A 378 -11.88 -11.13 -7.71
C TYR A 378 -11.90 -9.65 -7.30
N GLU A 379 -12.79 -9.26 -6.38
CA GLU A 379 -12.90 -7.86 -5.94
C GLU A 379 -11.60 -7.39 -5.28
N GLY A 380 -11.10 -8.15 -4.29
CA GLY A 380 -9.88 -7.79 -3.55
C GLY A 380 -8.64 -7.69 -4.44
N GLU A 381 -8.53 -8.52 -5.49
CA GLU A 381 -7.41 -8.48 -6.43
C GLU A 381 -7.52 -7.33 -7.42
N ARG A 382 -8.72 -7.11 -7.99
CA ARG A 382 -8.90 -6.22 -9.16
C ARG A 382 -9.15 -4.77 -8.79
N GLN A 383 -9.76 -4.47 -7.64
CA GLN A 383 -9.93 -3.09 -7.19
C GLN A 383 -8.58 -2.39 -6.99
N ALA A 384 -7.63 -3.05 -6.33
CA ALA A 384 -6.29 -2.49 -6.13
C ALA A 384 -5.55 -2.26 -7.45
N MET A 385 -5.81 -3.08 -8.48
CA MET A 385 -5.21 -2.88 -9.81
C MET A 385 -5.87 -1.72 -10.56
N ALA A 386 -7.19 -1.57 -10.46
CA ALA A 386 -7.91 -0.43 -11.01
C ALA A 386 -7.41 0.90 -10.39
N ASP A 387 -7.19 0.94 -9.07
CA ASP A 387 -6.65 2.12 -8.39
C ASP A 387 -5.24 2.49 -8.89
N ARG A 388 -4.38 1.49 -9.12
CA ARG A 388 -3.05 1.71 -9.69
C ARG A 388 -3.12 2.22 -11.13
N ALA A 389 -4.02 1.67 -11.95
CA ALA A 389 -4.24 2.12 -13.33
C ALA A 389 -4.75 3.57 -13.39
N ILE A 390 -5.68 3.94 -12.51
CA ILE A 390 -6.14 5.32 -12.33
C ILE A 390 -4.97 6.21 -11.92
N ALA A 391 -4.21 5.85 -10.87
CA ALA A 391 -3.10 6.67 -10.39
C ALA A 391 -2.00 6.90 -11.46
N LEU A 392 -1.66 5.86 -12.23
CA LEU A 392 -0.67 5.92 -13.30
C LEU A 392 -1.16 6.78 -14.47
N SER A 393 -2.39 6.57 -14.93
CA SER A 393 -2.97 7.35 -16.03
C SER A 393 -3.15 8.83 -15.63
N SER A 394 -3.58 9.13 -14.40
CA SER A 394 -3.65 10.50 -13.88
C SER A 394 -2.27 11.17 -13.82
N LYS A 395 -1.23 10.45 -13.37
CA LYS A 395 0.14 10.98 -13.30
C LYS A 395 0.67 11.31 -14.70
N THR A 396 0.42 10.41 -15.65
CA THR A 396 0.80 10.60 -17.06
C THR A 396 0.09 11.81 -17.65
N LEU A 397 -1.21 11.94 -17.42
CA LEU A 397 -2.02 13.08 -17.88
C LEU A 397 -1.55 14.41 -17.28
N ARG A 398 -1.24 14.47 -15.98
CA ARG A 398 -0.69 15.71 -15.37
C ARG A 398 0.65 16.12 -16.00
N GLY A 399 1.49 15.15 -16.37
CA GLY A 399 2.74 15.39 -17.07
C GLY A 399 2.54 16.02 -18.45
N THR A 400 1.54 15.57 -19.22
CA THR A 400 1.22 16.18 -20.52
C THR A 400 0.65 17.59 -20.37
N ARG A 401 -0.12 17.85 -19.30
CA ARG A 401 -0.77 19.14 -19.01
C ARG A 401 0.11 20.25 -18.43
N ALA A 402 1.34 19.97 -17.99
CA ALA A 402 2.18 21.00 -17.38
C ALA A 402 2.47 22.14 -18.37
N ASN A 403 1.99 23.35 -18.06
CA ASN A 403 1.99 24.52 -18.94
C ASN A 403 2.76 25.71 -18.35
N GLY A 404 3.15 26.67 -19.20
CA GLY A 404 4.00 27.81 -18.85
C GLY A 404 5.45 27.68 -19.28
N TYR A 405 6.20 28.78 -19.23
CA TYR A 405 7.59 28.85 -19.72
C TYR A 405 8.52 27.85 -19.01
N LEU A 406 8.48 27.80 -17.67
CA LEU A 406 9.28 26.86 -16.89
C LEU A 406 8.91 25.39 -17.15
N ALA A 407 7.62 25.10 -17.38
CA ALA A 407 7.17 23.77 -17.75
C ALA A 407 7.64 23.37 -19.16
N GLN A 408 7.69 24.30 -20.12
CA GLN A 408 8.25 24.04 -21.45
C GLN A 408 9.77 23.81 -21.41
N VAL A 409 10.51 24.60 -20.62
CA VAL A 409 11.95 24.36 -20.38
C VAL A 409 12.16 23.00 -19.71
N GLY A 410 11.36 22.67 -18.70
CA GLY A 410 11.38 21.38 -18.02
C GLY A 410 11.03 20.21 -18.96
N LYS A 411 10.01 20.35 -19.81
CA LYS A 411 9.65 19.37 -20.86
C LYS A 411 10.78 19.19 -21.86
N ARG A 412 11.42 20.28 -22.30
CA ARG A 412 12.56 20.23 -23.23
C ARG A 412 13.75 19.51 -22.62
N LEU A 413 14.06 19.79 -21.35
CA LEU A 413 15.09 19.08 -20.61
C LEU A 413 14.73 17.59 -20.44
N TYR A 414 13.49 17.30 -20.03
CA TYR A 414 13.00 15.94 -19.88
C TYR A 414 13.07 15.16 -21.19
N TYR A 415 12.59 15.68 -22.32
CA TYR A 415 12.66 15.02 -23.62
C TYR A 415 14.11 14.78 -24.06
N THR A 416 15.01 15.71 -23.75
CA THR A 416 16.44 15.56 -24.07
C THR A 416 17.11 14.47 -23.22
N LEU A 417 16.71 14.35 -21.94
CA LEU A 417 17.28 13.37 -21.02
C LEU A 417 16.59 12.00 -21.07
N ALA A 418 15.33 11.93 -21.49
CA ALA A 418 14.51 10.72 -21.48
C ALA A 418 15.16 9.53 -22.19
N PRO A 419 15.80 9.67 -23.38
CA PRO A 419 16.52 8.56 -24.01
C PRO A 419 17.63 7.97 -23.11
N TYR A 420 18.37 8.81 -22.40
CA TYR A 420 19.44 8.38 -21.50
C TYR A 420 18.89 7.73 -20.24
N VAL A 421 17.80 8.27 -19.68
CA VAL A 421 17.11 7.66 -18.53
C VAL A 421 16.54 6.29 -18.93
N MET A 422 15.89 6.18 -20.08
CA MET A 422 15.36 4.91 -20.59
C MET A 422 16.49 3.89 -20.88
N MET A 423 17.62 4.36 -21.43
CA MET A 423 18.82 3.53 -21.59
C MET A 423 19.34 3.05 -20.24
N ALA A 424 19.39 3.91 -19.21
CA ALA A 424 19.78 3.53 -17.86
C ALA A 424 18.80 2.53 -17.24
N MET A 425 17.47 2.73 -17.37
CA MET A 425 16.46 1.78 -16.88
C MET A 425 16.65 0.39 -17.50
N LYS A 426 16.99 0.32 -18.79
CA LYS A 426 17.36 -0.93 -19.48
C LYS A 426 18.60 -1.59 -18.87
N PHE A 427 19.64 -0.82 -18.52
CA PHE A 427 20.82 -1.34 -17.81
C PHE A 427 20.48 -1.85 -16.41
N PHE A 428 19.56 -1.19 -15.70
CA PHE A 428 19.13 -1.57 -14.35
C PHE A 428 17.95 -2.57 -14.32
N LYS A 429 17.49 -3.08 -15.48
CA LYS A 429 16.38 -4.04 -15.63
C LYS A 429 15.08 -3.59 -14.94
N VAL A 430 14.78 -2.30 -14.96
CA VAL A 430 13.54 -1.77 -14.37
C VAL A 430 12.39 -1.96 -15.35
N GLU A 431 11.39 -2.76 -14.97
CA GLU A 431 10.18 -2.96 -15.78
C GLU A 431 9.28 -1.71 -15.70
N PRO A 432 8.93 -1.09 -16.85
CA PRO A 432 8.10 0.11 -16.84
C PRO A 432 6.67 -0.24 -16.46
N GLU A 433 6.11 0.53 -15.52
CA GLU A 433 4.75 0.34 -14.98
C GLU A 433 3.67 0.28 -16.07
N ALA A 434 3.85 1.02 -17.17
CA ALA A 434 2.91 1.05 -18.29
C ALA A 434 2.73 -0.31 -19.00
N ALA A 435 3.76 -1.17 -18.98
CA ALA A 435 3.70 -2.50 -19.58
C ALA A 435 2.86 -3.51 -18.78
N MET A 436 2.45 -3.13 -17.56
CA MET A 436 1.65 -3.93 -16.62
C MET A 436 2.28 -5.29 -16.25
N LEU A 437 3.60 -5.45 -16.37
CA LEU A 437 4.30 -6.69 -16.00
C LEU A 437 4.48 -6.85 -14.48
N ASN A 438 4.45 -5.73 -13.74
CA ASN A 438 4.58 -5.65 -12.27
C ASN A 438 3.25 -5.85 -11.51
N VAL A 439 2.26 -6.55 -12.10
CA VAL A 439 1.01 -6.86 -11.41
C VAL A 439 1.30 -7.76 -10.20
N ARG A 440 0.82 -7.32 -9.03
CA ARG A 440 1.02 -8.00 -7.75
C ARG A 440 -0.26 -7.93 -6.92
N TYR A 441 -0.78 -9.11 -6.61
CA TYR A 441 -1.90 -9.29 -5.69
C TYR A 441 -1.42 -9.41 -4.25
N SER A 442 -2.25 -8.94 -3.32
CA SER A 442 -2.03 -9.12 -1.89
C SER A 442 -2.22 -10.58 -1.50
N GLU A 443 -1.68 -10.94 -0.34
CA GLU A 443 -1.92 -12.23 0.28
C GLU A 443 -3.43 -12.44 0.52
N ASN A 444 -3.90 -13.64 0.17
CA ASN A 444 -5.26 -14.10 0.35
C ASN A 444 -5.26 -15.64 0.33
N PHE A 445 -6.44 -16.28 0.41
CA PHE A 445 -6.53 -17.75 0.46
C PHE A 445 -6.02 -18.48 -0.80
N ILE A 446 -5.83 -17.80 -1.95
CA ILE A 446 -5.23 -18.36 -3.18
C ILE A 446 -3.80 -17.85 -3.45
N ASN A 447 -3.32 -16.84 -2.72
CA ASN A 447 -1.97 -16.30 -2.75
C ASN A 447 -1.36 -16.41 -1.34
N ARG A 448 -1.02 -17.62 -0.90
CA ARG A 448 -0.63 -17.87 0.51
C ARG A 448 0.88 -17.82 0.71
N ARG A 449 1.30 -17.20 1.82
CA ARG A 449 2.72 -17.13 2.17
C ARG A 449 3.18 -18.36 2.94
N HIS A 450 4.31 -18.93 2.51
CA HIS A 450 4.99 -19.99 3.25
C HIS A 450 6.16 -19.43 4.08
N ALA A 451 6.54 -20.09 5.18
CA ALA A 451 7.66 -19.67 6.04
C ALA A 451 9.00 -19.55 5.28
N THR A 452 9.17 -20.35 4.21
CA THR A 452 10.38 -20.32 3.36
C THR A 452 10.32 -19.29 2.23
N GLN A 453 9.29 -18.43 2.20
CA GLN A 453 9.13 -17.40 1.18
C GLN A 453 10.12 -16.24 1.39
N PRO A 454 10.60 -15.57 0.32
CA PRO A 454 11.48 -14.42 0.49
C PRO A 454 10.72 -13.25 1.17
N PRO A 455 11.43 -12.21 1.65
CA PRO A 455 10.81 -11.05 2.29
C PRO A 455 9.74 -10.38 1.41
N PRO A 456 8.80 -9.64 2.01
CA PRO A 456 7.73 -8.97 1.27
C PRO A 456 8.31 -8.04 0.20
N ARG A 457 7.62 -7.92 -0.94
CA ARG A 457 8.03 -7.15 -2.13
C ARG A 457 9.23 -7.70 -2.90
N SER A 458 9.66 -8.94 -2.63
CA SER A 458 10.62 -9.63 -3.50
C SER A 458 10.04 -9.91 -4.89
N GLU A 459 10.91 -10.15 -5.87
CA GLU A 459 10.53 -10.50 -7.24
C GLU A 459 9.90 -11.88 -7.38
N HIS A 460 10.01 -12.73 -6.35
CA HIS A 460 9.57 -14.12 -6.35
C HIS A 460 8.49 -14.37 -5.27
N GLU A 461 7.84 -13.30 -4.80
CA GLU A 461 6.75 -13.37 -3.84
C GLU A 461 5.49 -13.98 -4.47
N VAL A 462 4.66 -14.67 -3.69
CA VAL A 462 3.30 -15.03 -4.14
C VAL A 462 2.47 -13.79 -4.47
N GLY A 463 1.49 -13.95 -5.36
CA GLY A 463 0.67 -12.87 -5.89
C GLY A 463 1.29 -12.12 -7.08
N VAL A 464 2.58 -12.31 -7.39
CA VAL A 464 3.20 -11.74 -8.59
C VAL A 464 2.87 -12.56 -9.84
N ARG A 465 2.97 -11.94 -11.01
CA ARG A 465 2.94 -12.61 -12.32
C ARG A 465 4.05 -13.67 -12.45
N ALA A 466 3.75 -14.81 -13.08
CA ALA A 466 4.74 -15.78 -13.49
C ALA A 466 5.71 -15.18 -14.53
N LYS A 467 6.98 -15.07 -14.18
CA LYS A 467 8.03 -14.49 -15.04
C LYS A 467 8.41 -15.45 -16.16
N ASP A 468 8.54 -14.95 -17.39
CA ASP A 468 8.89 -15.77 -18.54
C ASP A 468 10.40 -15.99 -18.67
N GLY A 469 10.83 -17.02 -19.39
CA GLY A 469 12.25 -17.26 -19.66
C GLY A 469 12.50 -18.44 -20.61
N PRO A 470 13.70 -18.49 -21.23
CA PRO A 470 14.03 -19.55 -22.18
C PRO A 470 14.25 -20.90 -21.48
N LEU A 471 13.73 -21.95 -22.10
CA LEU A 471 13.87 -23.35 -21.70
C LEU A 471 14.23 -24.21 -22.93
N CYS A 472 14.74 -25.41 -22.69
CA CYS A 472 14.98 -26.41 -23.74
C CYS A 472 14.30 -27.73 -23.40
N THR A 473 13.74 -28.40 -24.41
CA THR A 473 13.28 -29.79 -24.23
C THR A 473 14.45 -30.77 -24.27
N LEU A 474 14.30 -31.89 -23.57
CA LEU A 474 15.17 -33.05 -23.68
C LEU A 474 14.61 -34.01 -24.74
N GLY A 475 14.84 -33.69 -26.02
CA GLY A 475 14.45 -34.55 -27.13
C GLY A 475 14.98 -34.02 -28.46
N PHE A 476 15.84 -34.80 -29.12
CA PHE A 476 16.19 -34.55 -30.53
C PHE A 476 15.01 -35.00 -31.38
N ASN A 477 14.37 -34.09 -32.11
CA ASN A 477 13.36 -34.48 -33.08
C ASN A 477 14.04 -35.44 -34.09
N SER A 478 13.37 -36.50 -34.53
CA SER A 478 13.96 -37.50 -35.45
C SER A 478 14.53 -36.89 -36.74
N ASN A 479 14.13 -35.65 -37.07
CA ASN A 479 14.60 -34.87 -38.20
C ASN A 479 15.53 -33.68 -37.85
N ASN A 480 15.75 -33.34 -36.58
CA ASN A 480 16.62 -32.22 -36.17
C ASN A 480 17.55 -32.62 -35.00
N LYS A 481 18.86 -32.53 -35.24
CA LYS A 481 19.95 -32.83 -34.29
C LYS A 481 20.16 -31.78 -33.20
N GLU A 482 19.20 -30.88 -32.96
CA GLU A 482 19.29 -29.82 -31.95
C GLU A 482 18.07 -29.82 -31.01
N PRO A 483 18.25 -29.51 -29.71
CA PRO A 483 17.14 -29.40 -28.76
C PRO A 483 16.23 -28.22 -29.13
N SER A 484 14.92 -28.44 -29.15
CA SER A 484 13.97 -27.37 -29.45
C SER A 484 13.96 -26.34 -28.31
N GLN A 485 14.29 -25.09 -28.63
CA GLN A 485 14.11 -23.96 -27.71
C GLN A 485 12.63 -23.64 -27.56
N LEU A 486 12.21 -23.35 -26.33
CA LEU A 486 10.88 -22.87 -25.97
C LEU A 486 10.97 -21.85 -24.84
N ARG A 487 9.85 -21.28 -24.43
CA ARG A 487 9.75 -20.37 -23.29
C ARG A 487 8.85 -20.95 -22.21
N LEU A 488 9.03 -20.51 -20.97
CA LEU A 488 8.23 -20.96 -19.84
C LEU A 488 6.73 -20.66 -20.05
N HIS A 489 6.39 -19.51 -20.62
CA HIS A 489 5.01 -19.14 -20.93
C HIS A 489 4.33 -20.05 -21.95
N ASP A 490 5.09 -20.67 -22.87
CA ASP A 490 4.55 -21.65 -23.82
C ASP A 490 4.01 -22.91 -23.12
N LEU A 491 4.39 -23.13 -21.86
CA LEU A 491 3.92 -24.24 -21.02
C LEU A 491 2.59 -23.97 -20.33
N MET A 492 2.17 -22.70 -20.32
CA MET A 492 1.00 -22.18 -19.61
C MET A 492 -0.15 -21.82 -20.57
N LEU A 493 -0.14 -22.37 -21.77
CA LEU A 493 -1.25 -22.23 -22.72
C LEU A 493 -2.50 -22.94 -22.17
N GLY A 494 -3.64 -22.26 -22.28
CA GLY A 494 -4.91 -22.68 -21.72
C GLY A 494 -5.18 -22.04 -20.36
N ILE A 495 -6.44 -21.69 -20.13
CA ILE A 495 -6.89 -20.83 -19.01
C ILE A 495 -7.58 -21.58 -17.87
N SER A 496 -7.57 -22.92 -17.90
CA SER A 496 -8.36 -23.76 -17.00
C SER A 496 -7.54 -24.53 -15.97
N ARG A 497 -6.19 -24.43 -16.01
CA ARG A 497 -5.30 -25.34 -15.28
C ARG A 497 -4.36 -24.62 -14.33
N PHE A 498 -4.11 -25.24 -13.20
CA PHE A 498 -3.01 -24.87 -12.31
C PHE A 498 -1.72 -25.53 -12.79
N HIS A 499 -0.62 -24.79 -12.79
CA HIS A 499 0.70 -25.30 -13.19
C HIS A 499 1.61 -25.42 -11.98
N ILE A 500 2.20 -26.60 -11.78
CA ILE A 500 3.13 -26.87 -10.70
C ILE A 500 4.54 -26.94 -11.29
N LEU A 501 5.36 -25.93 -11.01
CA LEU A 501 6.74 -25.86 -11.46
C LEU A 501 7.64 -26.46 -10.38
N VAL A 502 8.35 -27.54 -10.73
CA VAL A 502 9.28 -28.26 -9.86
C VAL A 502 10.71 -27.93 -10.29
N PHE A 503 11.40 -27.12 -9.49
CA PHE A 503 12.78 -26.70 -9.76
C PHE A 503 13.79 -27.67 -9.14
N VAL A 504 14.72 -28.18 -9.95
CA VAL A 504 15.74 -29.15 -9.54
C VAL A 504 17.14 -28.66 -9.93
N SER A 505 18.00 -28.38 -8.95
CA SER A 505 19.31 -27.75 -9.19
C SER A 505 20.32 -28.67 -9.92
N ASP A 506 20.42 -29.95 -9.55
CA ASP A 506 21.46 -30.85 -10.10
C ASP A 506 20.93 -32.27 -10.33
N MET A 507 20.87 -32.69 -11.60
CA MET A 507 20.42 -34.03 -12.01
C MET A 507 21.47 -35.13 -11.71
N LEU A 508 22.74 -34.81 -11.49
CA LEU A 508 23.80 -35.81 -11.25
C LEU A 508 23.60 -36.55 -9.93
N LYS A 509 23.08 -35.87 -8.90
CA LYS A 509 22.75 -36.49 -7.62
C LYS A 509 21.58 -37.49 -7.72
N PHE A 510 20.77 -37.41 -8.77
CA PHE A 510 19.59 -38.24 -8.97
C PHE A 510 19.86 -39.55 -9.74
N THR A 511 21.00 -39.66 -10.44
CA THR A 511 21.28 -40.76 -11.38
C THR A 511 22.22 -41.85 -10.84
N THR A 512 22.92 -41.62 -9.72
CA THR A 512 23.85 -42.60 -9.16
C THR A 512 23.16 -43.51 -8.14
N ASN A 513 22.73 -44.69 -8.60
CA ASN A 513 22.50 -45.82 -7.71
C ASN A 513 23.82 -46.16 -6.99
N ALA A 514 23.78 -46.14 -5.65
CA ALA A 514 24.71 -46.80 -4.73
C ALA A 514 26.20 -46.37 -4.79
N GLY A 515 26.68 -45.73 -3.72
CA GLY A 515 28.02 -46.03 -3.20
C GLY A 515 28.98 -44.89 -2.90
N ALA A 516 28.73 -43.64 -3.31
CA ALA A 516 29.67 -42.56 -3.02
C ALA A 516 28.96 -41.22 -2.86
N LEU A 517 28.73 -40.81 -1.61
CA LEU A 517 28.73 -39.41 -1.15
C LEU A 517 28.57 -39.40 0.38
N ASN A 518 29.69 -39.53 1.09
CA ASN A 518 29.79 -39.07 2.47
C ASN A 518 29.76 -37.53 2.44
N GLN A 519 28.65 -36.93 2.88
CA GLN A 519 28.50 -35.64 3.57
C GLN A 519 27.11 -35.01 3.27
N GLY A 520 26.21 -35.09 4.26
CA GLY A 520 25.35 -33.96 4.67
C GLY A 520 24.18 -33.45 3.81
N ALA A 521 23.87 -34.00 2.62
CA ALA A 521 22.72 -33.53 1.83
C ALA A 521 21.79 -34.68 1.43
N HIS A 522 20.64 -34.78 2.10
CA HIS A 522 19.52 -35.64 1.69
C HIS A 522 19.05 -35.22 0.29
N THR A 523 19.47 -35.95 -0.75
CA THR A 523 19.04 -35.71 -2.12
C THR A 523 18.11 -36.85 -2.51
N LEU A 524 16.85 -36.54 -2.82
CA LEU A 524 15.85 -37.50 -3.29
C LEU A 524 16.30 -38.19 -4.59
N SER A 525 15.88 -39.43 -4.81
CA SER A 525 16.01 -40.09 -6.10
C SER A 525 14.87 -39.69 -7.05
N PHE A 526 15.06 -39.81 -8.38
CA PHE A 526 14.04 -39.41 -9.36
C PHE A 526 12.78 -40.28 -9.23
N LYS A 527 12.96 -41.55 -8.83
CA LYS A 527 11.85 -42.47 -8.55
C LYS A 527 10.99 -42.00 -7.39
N GLU A 528 11.60 -41.46 -6.33
CA GLU A 528 10.86 -40.94 -5.18
C GLU A 528 10.16 -39.61 -5.52
N LEU A 529 10.80 -38.72 -6.30
CA LEU A 529 10.15 -37.51 -6.80
C LEU A 529 8.92 -37.84 -7.66
N ALA A 530 9.07 -38.77 -8.63
CA ALA A 530 7.96 -39.23 -9.46
C ALA A 530 6.85 -39.87 -8.62
N HIS A 531 7.23 -40.70 -7.63
CA HIS A 531 6.27 -41.30 -6.71
C HIS A 531 5.50 -40.24 -5.89
N ASN A 532 6.18 -39.19 -5.40
CA ASN A 532 5.54 -38.10 -4.66
C ASN A 532 4.55 -37.33 -5.54
N ILE A 533 4.92 -37.04 -6.79
CA ILE A 533 4.04 -36.40 -7.78
C ILE A 533 2.79 -37.26 -8.01
N ASP A 534 2.96 -38.55 -8.35
CA ASP A 534 1.84 -39.46 -8.62
C ASP A 534 0.93 -39.61 -7.40
N ARG A 535 1.52 -39.74 -6.21
CA ARG A 535 0.80 -39.87 -4.93
C ARG A 535 -0.07 -38.65 -4.67
N LEU A 536 0.48 -37.45 -4.82
CA LEU A 536 -0.26 -36.21 -4.55
C LEU A 536 -1.29 -35.88 -5.61
N LEU A 537 -0.97 -36.04 -6.90
CA LEU A 537 -1.97 -35.87 -7.95
C LEU A 537 -3.15 -36.82 -7.73
N ALA A 538 -2.90 -38.06 -7.28
CA ALA A 538 -3.97 -38.99 -6.91
C ALA A 538 -4.72 -38.57 -5.63
N GLN A 539 -4.09 -37.89 -4.67
CA GLN A 539 -4.75 -37.33 -3.49
C GLN A 539 -5.62 -36.11 -3.86
N TRP A 540 -5.11 -35.17 -4.64
CA TRP A 540 -5.83 -34.00 -5.10
C TRP A 540 -6.98 -34.36 -6.03
N ARG A 541 -6.79 -35.29 -6.98
CA ARG A 541 -7.88 -35.82 -7.79
C ARG A 541 -9.01 -36.35 -6.90
N ARG A 542 -8.70 -37.18 -5.88
CA ARG A 542 -9.72 -37.68 -4.94
C ARG A 542 -10.40 -36.60 -4.11
N LYS A 543 -9.65 -35.59 -3.64
CA LYS A 543 -10.15 -34.50 -2.80
C LYS A 543 -11.04 -33.52 -3.59
N TRP A 544 -10.71 -33.28 -4.85
CA TRP A 544 -11.42 -32.35 -5.74
C TRP A 544 -12.49 -33.06 -6.59
N ALA A 545 -12.48 -34.40 -6.64
CA ALA A 545 -13.57 -35.21 -7.23
C ALA A 545 -14.83 -35.30 -6.35
N TYR A 546 -14.81 -34.73 -5.13
CA TYR A 546 -15.92 -34.85 -4.16
C TYR A 546 -17.17 -34.03 -4.53
N GLY A 547 -17.22 -33.41 -5.72
CA GLY A 547 -18.26 -32.47 -6.13
C GLY A 547 -19.18 -32.90 -7.27
N SER A 548 -18.96 -34.03 -7.98
CA SER A 548 -19.74 -34.25 -9.20
C SER A 548 -19.90 -35.72 -9.62
N ASN A 549 -21.17 -36.10 -9.82
CA ASN A 549 -21.56 -36.69 -11.10
C ASN A 549 -21.05 -35.74 -12.19
N LEU A 550 -19.78 -35.87 -12.58
CA LEU A 550 -19.18 -35.12 -13.66
C LEU A 550 -20.04 -35.44 -14.89
N ASN A 551 -20.72 -34.44 -15.45
CA ASN A 551 -21.21 -34.57 -16.82
C ASN A 551 -20.02 -35.03 -17.68
N ASP A 552 -20.27 -35.97 -18.60
CA ASP A 552 -19.32 -36.72 -19.44
C ASP A 552 -18.29 -35.89 -20.26
N GLY A 553 -18.17 -34.57 -20.04
CA GLY A 553 -17.23 -33.67 -20.72
C GLY A 553 -16.04 -33.16 -19.90
N TYR A 554 -16.05 -33.27 -18.56
CA TYR A 554 -14.91 -32.89 -17.71
C TYR A 554 -14.19 -34.17 -17.26
N GLU A 555 -13.45 -34.81 -18.17
CA GLU A 555 -12.63 -35.97 -17.81
C GLU A 555 -11.63 -35.57 -16.71
N ASP A 556 -11.66 -36.34 -15.62
CA ASP A 556 -11.03 -36.20 -14.29
C ASP A 556 -9.48 -36.13 -14.27
N LYS A 557 -8.84 -35.72 -15.38
CA LYS A 557 -7.39 -35.85 -15.59
C LYS A 557 -6.60 -34.55 -15.58
N ASP A 558 -7.20 -33.38 -15.79
CA ASP A 558 -6.46 -32.24 -16.36
C ASP A 558 -6.41 -30.92 -15.55
N LEU A 559 -6.91 -30.84 -14.32
CA LEU A 559 -6.92 -29.58 -13.53
C LEU A 559 -5.51 -29.08 -13.13
N PHE A 560 -4.58 -30.00 -12.89
CA PHE A 560 -3.21 -29.70 -12.49
C PHE A 560 -2.23 -30.24 -13.53
N LYS A 561 -1.26 -29.41 -13.92
CA LYS A 561 -0.17 -29.80 -14.82
C LYS A 561 1.18 -29.60 -14.16
N VAL A 562 1.96 -30.66 -14.03
CA VAL A 562 3.28 -30.61 -13.41
C VAL A 562 4.35 -30.39 -14.48
N HIS A 563 5.33 -29.53 -14.21
CA HIS A 563 6.46 -29.28 -15.10
C HIS A 563 7.75 -29.36 -14.28
N ILE A 564 8.70 -30.18 -14.69
CA ILE A 564 9.99 -30.31 -14.01
C ILE A 564 11.03 -29.48 -14.78
N ILE A 565 11.72 -28.58 -14.08
CA ILE A 565 12.71 -27.65 -14.64
C ILE A 565 14.05 -27.93 -13.95
N ALA A 566 15.03 -28.40 -14.71
CA ALA A 566 16.35 -28.79 -14.20
C ALA A 566 17.47 -27.80 -14.58
N GLY A 567 18.41 -27.58 -13.65
CA GLY A 567 19.52 -26.64 -13.81
C GLY A 567 20.66 -27.16 -14.71
N SER A 568 21.28 -28.30 -14.38
CA SER A 568 22.46 -28.80 -15.12
C SER A 568 22.37 -30.27 -15.56
N PHE A 569 23.02 -30.59 -16.70
CA PHE A 569 23.07 -31.91 -17.34
C PHE A 569 24.48 -32.24 -17.85
N ILE A 570 24.99 -33.47 -17.65
CA ILE A 570 26.23 -33.95 -18.30
C ILE A 570 25.87 -34.93 -19.44
N PRO A 571 26.28 -34.67 -20.69
CA PRO A 571 26.06 -35.58 -21.81
C PRO A 571 26.97 -36.81 -21.68
N GLY A 572 26.39 -37.99 -21.45
CA GLY A 572 27.15 -39.25 -21.41
C GLY A 572 26.38 -40.53 -21.02
N SER A 573 25.18 -40.43 -20.43
CA SER A 573 24.41 -41.60 -19.92
C SER A 573 23.10 -41.87 -20.68
N GLN A 574 23.13 -41.78 -22.02
CA GLN A 574 21.93 -41.90 -22.88
C GLN A 574 21.10 -43.18 -22.65
N SER A 575 21.73 -44.33 -22.37
CA SER A 575 21.04 -45.63 -22.31
C SER A 575 20.15 -45.85 -21.08
N SER A 576 20.42 -45.17 -19.96
CA SER A 576 19.64 -45.30 -18.72
C SER A 576 18.49 -44.29 -18.65
N LEU A 577 18.57 -43.25 -19.49
CA LEU A 577 17.66 -42.12 -19.51
C LEU A 577 16.46 -42.34 -20.43
N ASP A 578 16.59 -43.11 -21.51
CA ASP A 578 15.46 -43.45 -22.41
C ASP A 578 14.32 -44.22 -21.70
N VAL A 579 14.63 -44.92 -20.61
CA VAL A 579 13.62 -45.61 -19.77
C VAL A 579 12.95 -44.64 -18.79
N VAL A 580 13.65 -43.57 -18.39
CA VAL A 580 13.18 -42.54 -17.45
C VAL A 580 12.34 -41.48 -18.20
N PHE A 581 12.74 -41.12 -19.42
CA PHE A 581 12.07 -40.16 -20.29
C PHE A 581 10.81 -40.70 -20.99
N LYS A 582 10.61 -42.03 -21.00
CA LYS A 582 9.39 -42.67 -21.53
C LYS A 582 8.25 -42.77 -20.53
N ARG A 583 8.47 -42.36 -19.26
CA ARG A 583 7.36 -42.20 -18.32
C ARG A 583 6.78 -40.81 -18.50
N ASP A 584 5.53 -40.76 -18.95
CA ASP A 584 4.62 -39.67 -18.65
C ASP A 584 4.45 -39.59 -17.12
N VAL A 585 5.42 -39.00 -16.43
CA VAL A 585 5.30 -38.73 -14.99
C VAL A 585 4.33 -37.55 -14.87
N GLY A 586 3.04 -37.86 -14.66
CA GLY A 586 1.98 -36.87 -14.43
C GLY A 586 1.86 -35.80 -15.52
N ASP A 587 1.53 -36.19 -16.77
CA ASP A 587 1.20 -35.30 -17.91
C ASP A 587 2.20 -34.15 -18.22
N GLY A 588 3.43 -34.23 -17.68
CA GLY A 588 4.44 -33.18 -17.67
C GLY A 588 5.79 -33.59 -18.27
N ARG A 589 6.38 -32.72 -19.10
CA ARG A 589 7.72 -32.95 -19.69
C ARG A 589 8.83 -32.40 -18.76
N LEU A 590 10.04 -32.96 -18.88
CA LEU A 590 11.26 -32.43 -18.26
C LEU A 590 11.89 -31.36 -19.16
N TYR A 591 12.21 -30.20 -18.58
CA TYR A 591 12.81 -29.06 -19.26
C TYR A 591 14.16 -28.69 -18.65
N LEU A 592 15.06 -28.17 -19.48
CA LEU A 592 16.37 -27.66 -19.05
C LEU A 592 16.40 -26.13 -19.07
N ASP A 593 16.78 -25.54 -17.94
CA ASP A 593 17.17 -24.14 -17.84
C ASP A 593 18.69 -24.02 -18.01
N HIS A 594 19.16 -24.19 -19.24
CA HIS A 594 20.58 -24.07 -19.58
C HIS A 594 21.13 -22.65 -19.37
N THR A 595 20.25 -21.65 -19.32
CA THR A 595 20.62 -20.24 -19.18
C THR A 595 20.69 -19.74 -17.76
N LYS A 596 20.35 -20.59 -16.77
CA LYS A 596 20.11 -20.28 -15.35
C LYS A 596 19.05 -19.19 -15.06
N ALA A 597 18.45 -18.60 -16.09
CA ALA A 597 17.62 -17.42 -15.97
C ALA A 597 16.28 -17.72 -15.28
N VAL A 598 15.72 -18.91 -15.49
CA VAL A 598 14.43 -19.28 -14.89
C VAL A 598 14.62 -19.64 -13.42
N HIS A 599 15.65 -20.38 -13.04
CA HIS A 599 15.94 -20.68 -11.63
C HIS A 599 16.15 -19.40 -10.80
N GLU A 600 16.97 -18.46 -11.31
CA GLU A 600 17.24 -17.19 -10.62
C GLU A 600 15.96 -16.36 -10.43
N LYS A 601 15.09 -16.28 -11.46
CA LYS A 601 13.82 -15.53 -11.43
C LYS A 601 12.77 -16.07 -10.46
N TYR A 602 12.91 -17.30 -9.97
CA TYR A 602 12.01 -17.89 -8.98
C TYR A 602 12.69 -18.06 -7.61
N GLY A 603 13.94 -17.56 -7.48
CA GLY A 603 14.70 -17.58 -6.24
C GLY A 603 15.21 -18.96 -5.86
N PHE A 604 15.55 -19.80 -6.83
CA PHE A 604 16.17 -21.11 -6.60
C PHE A 604 17.60 -21.14 -7.13
N SER A 605 18.48 -21.86 -6.44
CA SER A 605 19.85 -22.03 -6.92
C SER A 605 19.87 -22.90 -8.17
N TRP A 606 20.57 -22.45 -9.20
CA TRP A 606 20.75 -23.22 -10.44
C TRP A 606 21.63 -24.46 -10.24
N GLN A 607 22.56 -24.45 -9.28
CA GLN A 607 23.41 -25.59 -8.92
C GLN A 607 23.54 -25.75 -7.39
N GLY A 608 23.67 -26.98 -6.92
CA GLY A 608 23.99 -27.29 -5.52
C GLY A 608 22.91 -27.00 -4.46
N GLY A 609 21.78 -26.36 -4.81
CA GLY A 609 20.67 -26.07 -3.89
C GLY A 609 19.61 -27.18 -3.80
N SER A 610 18.69 -27.05 -2.84
CA SER A 610 17.58 -28.00 -2.61
C SER A 610 16.42 -27.90 -3.62
N GLY A 611 16.45 -26.93 -4.53
CA GLY A 611 15.35 -26.67 -5.47
C GLY A 611 14.10 -26.13 -4.77
N GLY A 612 12.94 -26.30 -5.40
CA GLY A 612 11.66 -25.91 -4.80
C GLY A 612 10.44 -26.13 -5.69
N LEU A 613 9.27 -25.83 -5.14
CA LEU A 613 7.97 -25.97 -5.81
C LEU A 613 7.30 -24.61 -5.91
N VAL A 614 6.68 -24.35 -7.06
CA VAL A 614 5.88 -23.15 -7.32
C VAL A 614 4.56 -23.53 -7.94
N VAL A 615 3.45 -23.10 -7.35
CA VAL A 615 2.12 -23.26 -7.92
C VAL A 615 1.74 -21.96 -8.62
N VAL A 616 1.46 -22.07 -9.91
CA VAL A 616 0.99 -20.99 -10.78
C VAL A 616 -0.49 -21.21 -11.08
N ARG A 617 -1.29 -20.17 -10.88
CA ARG A 617 -2.73 -20.13 -11.10
C ARG A 617 -3.07 -20.17 -12.60
N PRO A 618 -4.33 -20.50 -12.97
CA PRO A 618 -4.78 -20.44 -14.36
C PRO A 618 -4.64 -19.04 -14.99
N ASP A 619 -4.68 -17.99 -14.19
CA ASP A 619 -4.44 -16.61 -14.65
C ASP A 619 -2.96 -16.20 -14.68
N SER A 620 -2.03 -17.17 -14.61
CA SER A 620 -0.56 -17.01 -14.66
C SER A 620 0.06 -16.18 -13.53
N HIS A 621 -0.52 -16.19 -12.33
CA HIS A 621 0.07 -15.61 -11.11
C HIS A 621 0.58 -16.70 -10.16
N LEU A 622 1.62 -16.41 -9.37
CA LEU A 622 2.14 -17.32 -8.35
C LEU A 622 1.15 -17.42 -7.18
N GLY A 623 0.51 -18.56 -6.99
CA GLY A 623 -0.37 -18.80 -5.85
C GLY A 623 0.35 -19.33 -4.61
N TYR A 624 1.44 -20.08 -4.80
CA TYR A 624 2.21 -20.68 -3.70
C TYR A 624 3.68 -20.94 -4.07
N ARG A 625 4.59 -20.87 -3.09
CA ARG A 625 6.03 -21.12 -3.27
C ARG A 625 6.67 -21.73 -2.02
N VAL A 626 7.36 -22.85 -2.16
CA VAL A 626 8.11 -23.52 -1.07
C VAL A 626 9.50 -23.97 -1.51
N ASN A 627 10.46 -23.95 -0.58
CA ASN A 627 11.82 -24.46 -0.82
C ASN A 627 11.88 -25.97 -0.62
N GLY A 628 12.70 -26.64 -1.43
CA GLY A 628 12.88 -28.10 -1.38
C GLY A 628 11.88 -28.87 -2.23
N THR A 629 12.26 -30.09 -2.59
CA THR A 629 11.47 -31.03 -3.40
C THR A 629 11.10 -32.31 -2.63
N GLN A 630 11.36 -32.29 -1.32
CA GLN A 630 11.11 -33.37 -0.36
C GLN A 630 9.61 -33.59 -0.13
N SER A 631 9.22 -34.77 0.35
CA SER A 631 7.80 -35.11 0.61
C SER A 631 7.10 -34.08 1.51
N GLN A 632 7.82 -33.48 2.46
CA GLN A 632 7.30 -32.39 3.29
C GLN A 632 6.90 -31.16 2.48
N ALA A 633 7.73 -30.71 1.52
CA ALA A 633 7.41 -29.53 0.70
C ALA A 633 6.13 -29.75 -0.14
N TRP A 634 5.94 -30.99 -0.57
CA TRP A 634 4.75 -31.45 -1.27
C TRP A 634 3.52 -31.51 -0.34
N GLU A 635 3.69 -31.97 0.89
CA GLU A 635 2.67 -31.95 1.95
C GLU A 635 2.35 -30.51 2.41
N ASP A 636 3.30 -29.58 2.44
CA ASP A 636 3.08 -28.16 2.75
C ASP A 636 2.20 -27.47 1.70
N VAL A 637 2.31 -27.90 0.43
CA VAL A 637 1.38 -27.47 -0.63
C VAL A 637 -0.02 -28.09 -0.43
N ASP A 638 -0.11 -29.31 0.11
CA ASP A 638 -1.38 -30.01 0.38
C ASP A 638 -2.01 -29.69 1.75
N HIS A 639 -1.25 -29.15 2.71
CA HIS A 639 -1.68 -28.76 4.05
C HIS A 639 -2.68 -27.58 3.95
N SER A 640 -3.86 -27.86 3.42
CA SER A 640 -5.09 -27.53 4.10
C SER A 640 -5.09 -28.36 5.38
N GLU A 641 -5.04 -27.70 6.53
CA GLU A 641 -5.86 -28.20 7.62
C GLU A 641 -7.25 -28.46 7.03
N THR A 642 -7.63 -29.73 6.93
CA THR A 642 -9.01 -30.12 7.19
C THR A 642 -9.29 -29.80 8.66
N SER A 643 -9.51 -28.53 8.97
CA SER A 643 -10.59 -28.13 9.87
C SER A 643 -11.66 -27.63 8.88
N SER A 644 -12.85 -28.19 8.74
CA SER A 644 -14.01 -27.97 9.62
C SER A 644 -14.13 -26.60 10.30
N GLN A 645 -13.29 -25.62 9.96
CA GLN A 645 -13.37 -24.23 10.41
C GLN A 645 -12.91 -23.37 9.24
N ALA A 646 -13.77 -23.24 8.23
CA ALA A 646 -13.78 -22.00 7.47
C ALA A 646 -13.97 -20.89 8.50
N THR A 647 -12.93 -20.09 8.74
CA THR A 647 -13.05 -18.76 9.33
C THR A 647 -14.05 -17.99 8.46
N MET A 648 -15.34 -18.06 8.80
CA MET A 648 -16.38 -17.23 8.17
C MET A 648 -16.00 -15.76 8.36
N ASP A 649 -16.09 -14.93 7.34
CA ASP A 649 -15.87 -13.50 7.51
C ASP A 649 -17.01 -12.86 8.34
N LEU A 650 -16.71 -11.76 9.05
CA LEU A 650 -17.65 -11.06 9.94
C LEU A 650 -19.06 -10.79 9.33
N PRO A 651 -19.18 -10.44 8.04
CA PRO A 651 -20.48 -10.28 7.37
C PRO A 651 -21.23 -11.60 7.16
N GLU A 652 -20.55 -12.70 6.83
CA GLU A 652 -21.18 -14.02 6.64
C GLU A 652 -21.72 -14.59 7.96
N ILE A 653 -21.03 -14.34 9.07
CA ILE A 653 -21.50 -14.75 10.41
C ILE A 653 -22.74 -13.98 10.82
N ARG A 654 -22.79 -12.67 10.57
CA ARG A 654 -23.98 -11.86 10.84
C ARG A 654 -25.18 -12.39 10.06
N ILE A 655 -24.96 -12.79 8.81
CA ILE A 655 -26.00 -13.38 7.96
C ILE A 655 -26.42 -14.75 8.49
N HIS A 656 -25.48 -15.64 8.84
CA HIS A 656 -25.82 -16.97 9.37
C HIS A 656 -26.48 -16.94 10.75
N VAL A 657 -26.01 -16.09 11.65
CA VAL A 657 -26.63 -15.87 12.97
C VAL A 657 -28.02 -15.27 12.79
N ALA A 658 -28.20 -14.27 11.91
CA ALA A 658 -29.51 -13.72 11.61
C ALA A 658 -30.46 -14.74 10.98
N LEU A 659 -29.98 -15.62 10.09
CA LEU A 659 -30.77 -16.68 9.48
C LEU A 659 -31.23 -17.72 10.51
N HIS A 660 -30.36 -18.13 11.44
CA HIS A 660 -30.74 -19.08 12.50
C HIS A 660 -31.65 -18.46 13.56
N LEU A 661 -31.44 -17.19 13.92
CA LEU A 661 -32.33 -16.45 14.81
C LEU A 661 -33.71 -16.20 14.18
N ALA A 662 -33.77 -15.92 12.88
CA ALA A 662 -35.03 -15.77 12.14
C ALA A 662 -35.83 -17.08 12.05
N GLY A 663 -35.16 -18.24 12.12
CA GLY A 663 -35.79 -19.56 12.19
C GLY A 663 -36.09 -20.07 13.61
N GLU A 664 -35.95 -19.23 14.64
CA GLU A 664 -36.07 -19.58 16.07
C GLU A 664 -35.11 -20.69 16.57
N ASP A 665 -34.06 -21.03 15.81
CA ASP A 665 -33.07 -22.06 16.21
C ASP A 665 -31.91 -21.42 16.98
N LEU A 666 -32.20 -21.09 18.24
CA LEU A 666 -31.22 -20.55 19.20
C LEU A 666 -30.02 -21.47 19.41
N ALA A 667 -30.20 -22.79 19.29
CA ALA A 667 -29.12 -23.76 19.48
C ALA A 667 -28.13 -23.74 18.30
N ALA A 668 -28.63 -23.64 17.06
CA ALA A 668 -27.80 -23.50 15.87
C ALA A 668 -27.10 -22.14 15.81
N ALA A 669 -27.79 -21.04 16.14
CA ALA A 669 -27.17 -19.72 16.24
C ALA A 669 -26.05 -19.70 17.30
N ALA A 670 -26.27 -20.29 18.47
CA ALA A 670 -25.25 -20.43 19.50
C ALA A 670 -24.07 -21.31 19.05
N ALA A 671 -24.31 -22.37 18.27
CA ALA A 671 -23.26 -23.22 17.72
C ALA A 671 -22.41 -22.50 16.67
N VAL A 672 -22.99 -21.64 15.82
CA VAL A 672 -22.26 -20.80 14.86
C VAL A 672 -21.42 -19.75 15.59
N CYS A 673 -22.00 -19.05 16.57
CA CYS A 673 -21.28 -18.11 17.42
C CYS A 673 -20.13 -18.77 18.19
N LYS A 674 -20.35 -19.99 18.71
CA LYS A 674 -19.32 -20.77 19.40
C LYS A 674 -18.23 -21.23 18.45
N SER A 675 -18.58 -21.75 17.27
CA SER A 675 -17.60 -22.14 16.24
C SER A 675 -16.76 -20.95 15.81
N TRP A 676 -17.37 -19.77 15.62
CA TRP A 676 -16.66 -18.53 15.32
C TRP A 676 -15.73 -18.12 16.48
N TYR A 677 -16.23 -18.14 17.71
CA TYR A 677 -15.45 -17.92 18.92
C TYR A 677 -14.31 -18.94 19.07
N ASP A 678 -14.42 -20.15 18.56
CA ASP A 678 -13.33 -21.13 18.61
C ASP A 678 -12.32 -20.95 17.46
N THR A 679 -12.76 -20.36 16.34
CA THR A 679 -12.04 -20.25 15.06
C THR A 679 -11.22 -18.96 14.90
N PHE A 680 -11.72 -17.80 15.34
CA PHE A 680 -11.01 -16.50 15.20
C PHE A 680 -10.17 -16.12 16.43
N ASN A 681 -10.46 -16.77 17.53
CA ASN A 681 -9.80 -16.64 18.82
C ASN A 681 -8.30 -17.04 18.81
N PRO A 682 -7.78 -17.95 17.96
CA PRO A 682 -6.34 -18.22 17.93
C PRO A 682 -5.47 -17.04 17.47
N ALA A 683 -5.92 -16.23 16.50
CA ALA A 683 -5.14 -15.10 15.95
C ALA A 683 -5.29 -13.83 16.77
N TYR A 684 -6.50 -13.57 17.30
CA TYR A 684 -6.78 -12.41 18.14
C TYR A 684 -6.03 -12.47 19.48
N TRP A 685 -5.78 -13.67 19.99
CA TRP A 685 -5.08 -13.87 21.27
C TRP A 685 -3.58 -14.09 21.10
N ALA A 686 -3.04 -14.17 19.88
CA ALA A 686 -1.60 -14.26 19.67
C ALA A 686 -0.87 -13.02 20.22
N THR A 687 -1.52 -11.85 20.12
CA THR A 687 -1.03 -10.58 20.67
C THR A 687 -2.13 -9.93 21.50
N VAL A 688 -1.87 -9.72 22.78
CA VAL A 688 -2.75 -8.99 23.70
C VAL A 688 -2.13 -7.62 23.93
N GLN A 689 -2.78 -6.57 23.45
CA GLN A 689 -2.41 -5.18 23.75
C GLN A 689 -3.48 -4.56 24.65
N TRP A 690 -3.04 -3.77 25.62
CA TRP A 690 -3.93 -3.08 26.53
C TRP A 690 -3.49 -1.63 26.69
N SER A 691 -4.32 -0.72 26.19
CA SER A 691 -4.23 0.73 26.43
C SER A 691 -5.44 1.20 27.24
N SER A 692 -5.29 2.28 28.02
CA SER A 692 -6.40 2.91 28.74
C SER A 692 -7.47 3.49 27.78
N GLU A 693 -7.15 3.63 26.50
CA GLU A 693 -8.01 4.22 25.46
C GLU A 693 -8.93 3.20 24.75
N GLU A 694 -8.83 1.89 25.05
CA GLU A 694 -9.70 0.86 24.43
C GLU A 694 -11.02 0.63 25.21
N PRO A 695 -12.18 0.67 24.55
CA PRO A 695 -13.49 0.56 25.22
C PRO A 695 -13.87 -0.86 25.69
N LYS A 696 -13.04 -1.90 25.48
CA LYS A 696 -13.39 -3.30 25.82
C LYS A 696 -12.21 -4.11 26.37
N ARG A 697 -12.29 -4.46 27.65
CA ARG A 697 -11.41 -5.40 28.36
C ARG A 697 -11.47 -6.82 27.76
N PRO A 698 -10.34 -7.54 27.58
CA PRO A 698 -10.37 -8.97 27.32
C PRO A 698 -10.87 -9.72 28.57
N PRO A 699 -11.92 -10.57 28.50
CA PRO A 699 -12.43 -11.28 29.66
C PRO A 699 -11.39 -12.26 30.22
N GLU A 700 -11.24 -12.35 31.55
CA GLU A 700 -10.29 -13.25 32.23
C GLU A 700 -10.47 -14.71 31.80
N ALA A 701 -11.72 -15.15 31.64
CA ALA A 701 -12.05 -16.49 31.13
C ALA A 701 -11.49 -16.73 29.71
N GLY A 702 -11.42 -15.68 28.88
CA GLY A 702 -10.84 -15.73 27.54
C GLY A 702 -9.32 -15.84 27.55
N ILE A 703 -8.65 -15.15 28.48
CA ILE A 703 -7.20 -15.28 28.70
C ILE A 703 -6.87 -16.69 29.17
N GLU A 704 -7.59 -17.19 30.18
CA GLU A 704 -7.34 -18.53 30.74
C GLU A 704 -7.57 -19.65 29.72
N ALA A 705 -8.61 -19.52 28.87
CA ALA A 705 -8.89 -20.47 27.79
C ALA A 705 -7.82 -20.45 26.69
N ASN A 706 -7.12 -19.33 26.49
CA ASN A 706 -6.16 -19.13 25.40
C ASN A 706 -4.71 -18.94 25.87
N LYS A 707 -4.41 -19.19 27.14
CA LYS A 707 -3.09 -19.00 27.75
C LYS A 707 -1.91 -19.68 27.04
N GLN A 708 -2.15 -20.78 26.33
CA GLN A 708 -1.12 -21.46 25.52
C GLN A 708 -0.91 -20.83 24.13
N ARG A 709 -1.79 -19.94 23.69
CA ARG A 709 -1.77 -19.31 22.36
C ARG A 709 -1.20 -17.89 22.40
N ILE A 710 -1.24 -17.24 23.56
CA ILE A 710 -0.73 -15.88 23.76
C ILE A 710 0.80 -15.89 23.60
N ARG A 711 1.29 -15.08 22.65
CA ARG A 711 2.71 -14.91 22.32
C ARG A 711 3.22 -13.53 22.69
N ASN A 712 2.43 -12.48 22.47
CA ASN A 712 2.85 -11.11 22.74
C ASN A 712 1.88 -10.46 23.73
N ILE A 713 2.42 -9.78 24.73
CA ILE A 713 1.66 -8.99 25.69
C ILE A 713 2.20 -7.56 25.70
N SER A 714 1.33 -6.56 25.63
CA SER A 714 1.64 -5.15 25.86
C SER A 714 0.63 -4.56 26.84
N ILE A 715 1.10 -4.00 27.95
CA ILE A 715 0.25 -3.43 29.01
C ILE A 715 0.69 -1.97 29.20
N GLU A 716 -0.19 -0.99 29.02
CA GLU A 716 0.18 0.43 29.12
C GLU A 716 -0.11 1.08 30.50
N TYR A 717 -0.98 0.49 31.32
CA TYR A 717 -1.40 1.04 32.62
C TYR A 717 -1.67 -0.02 33.70
N ASN A 718 -1.60 0.40 34.96
CA ASN A 718 -1.77 -0.44 36.16
C ASN A 718 -3.23 -0.91 36.32
N HIS A 719 -3.57 -2.08 35.79
CA HIS A 719 -4.97 -2.49 35.66
C HIS A 719 -5.18 -3.98 36.05
N PRO A 720 -6.21 -4.32 36.85
CA PRO A 720 -6.34 -5.62 37.54
C PRO A 720 -6.77 -6.82 36.66
N VAL A 721 -6.04 -7.17 35.59
CA VAL A 721 -6.19 -8.46 34.85
C VAL A 721 -5.17 -9.50 35.30
N ASP A 722 -4.59 -9.27 36.49
CA ASP A 722 -3.31 -9.83 36.90
C ASP A 722 -3.32 -11.33 37.27
N SER A 723 -4.47 -11.99 37.36
CA SER A 723 -4.55 -13.42 37.71
C SER A 723 -4.38 -14.34 36.49
N ALA A 724 -4.93 -13.94 35.34
CA ALA A 724 -4.97 -14.76 34.13
C ALA A 724 -3.67 -14.68 33.31
N LEU A 725 -2.88 -13.61 33.48
CA LEU A 725 -1.58 -13.48 32.81
C LEU A 725 -0.57 -14.52 33.31
N ASN A 726 -0.59 -14.83 34.62
CA ASN A 726 0.31 -15.81 35.24
C ASN A 726 0.13 -17.25 34.74
N THR A 727 -0.88 -17.51 33.90
CA THR A 727 -1.12 -18.84 33.31
C THR A 727 -0.58 -18.94 31.87
N CYS A 728 -0.13 -17.84 31.28
CA CYS A 728 0.49 -17.80 29.96
C CYS A 728 1.93 -18.34 30.02
N THR A 729 2.21 -19.38 29.22
CA THR A 729 3.50 -20.13 29.25
C THR A 729 4.27 -20.11 27.92
N ASN A 730 3.74 -19.42 26.90
CA ASN A 730 4.25 -19.43 25.53
C ASN A 730 4.67 -18.05 25.00
N LEU A 731 4.91 -17.08 25.89
CA LEU A 731 5.23 -15.70 25.54
C LEU A 731 6.59 -15.57 24.83
N THR A 732 6.59 -14.82 23.73
CA THR A 732 7.74 -14.35 22.95
C THR A 732 8.04 -12.87 23.17
N THR A 733 7.01 -12.06 23.49
CA THR A 733 7.16 -10.62 23.75
C THR A 733 6.38 -10.22 24.99
N LEU A 734 7.02 -9.49 25.89
CA LEU A 734 6.38 -8.85 27.03
C LEU A 734 6.75 -7.36 27.05
N ASN A 735 5.75 -6.49 26.95
CA ASN A 735 5.89 -5.05 27.12
C ASN A 735 4.97 -4.59 28.26
N THR A 736 5.51 -3.89 29.25
CA THR A 736 4.74 -3.38 30.37
C THR A 736 5.13 -1.94 30.67
N HIS A 737 4.16 -1.04 30.71
CA HIS A 737 4.27 0.33 31.19
C HIS A 737 3.51 0.45 32.51
N TYR A 738 4.12 1.07 33.53
CA TYR A 738 3.54 1.32 34.85
C TYR A 738 3.10 0.06 35.63
N CYS A 739 4.05 -0.63 36.28
CA CYS A 739 3.78 -1.73 37.21
C CYS A 739 3.86 -1.24 38.66
N LYS A 740 2.76 -0.72 39.22
CA LYS A 740 2.70 -0.34 40.64
C LYS A 740 2.13 -1.54 41.41
N ASP A 741 2.99 -2.19 42.21
CA ASP A 741 2.68 -3.28 43.15
C ASP A 741 2.58 -4.73 42.61
N ASN A 742 3.11 -5.05 41.42
CA ASN A 742 2.97 -6.39 40.77
C ASN A 742 4.27 -7.14 40.43
N TRP A 743 5.35 -6.85 41.16
CA TRP A 743 6.70 -7.36 40.88
C TRP A 743 6.83 -8.89 40.90
N ASP A 744 6.28 -9.57 41.90
CA ASP A 744 6.35 -11.03 42.01
C ASP A 744 5.73 -11.74 40.79
N ARG A 745 4.68 -11.15 40.21
CA ARG A 745 3.96 -11.72 39.05
C ARG A 745 4.75 -11.56 37.75
N VAL A 746 5.38 -10.41 37.55
CA VAL A 746 6.31 -10.23 36.42
C VAL A 746 7.44 -11.25 36.54
N SER A 747 7.96 -11.49 37.75
CA SER A 747 8.97 -12.53 37.93
C SER A 747 8.44 -13.94 37.63
N ASP A 748 7.22 -14.27 38.02
CA ASP A 748 6.62 -15.58 37.74
C ASP A 748 6.38 -15.78 36.24
N LEU A 749 5.91 -14.74 35.54
CA LEU A 749 5.78 -14.72 34.08
C LEU A 749 7.12 -15.02 33.42
N LEU A 750 8.20 -14.36 33.85
CA LEU A 750 9.52 -14.58 33.26
C LEU A 750 10.06 -15.99 33.54
N ARG A 751 9.83 -16.53 34.75
CA ARG A 751 10.22 -17.92 35.09
C ARG A 751 9.48 -18.97 34.24
N GLN A 752 8.22 -18.72 33.91
CA GLN A 752 7.39 -19.65 33.17
C GLN A 752 7.58 -19.58 31.64
N ASN A 753 8.15 -18.49 31.11
CA ASN A 753 8.19 -18.22 29.67
C ASN A 753 9.63 -18.23 29.11
N SER A 754 10.23 -19.41 29.01
CA SER A 754 11.59 -19.61 28.44
C SER A 754 11.75 -19.22 26.95
N LEU A 755 10.64 -18.97 26.24
CA LEU A 755 10.59 -18.62 24.81
C LEU A 755 10.66 -17.10 24.55
N LEU A 756 10.77 -16.27 25.58
CA LEU A 756 10.83 -14.82 25.43
C LEU A 756 12.00 -14.38 24.55
N THR A 757 11.66 -13.66 23.48
CA THR A 757 12.60 -13.02 22.54
C THR A 757 12.71 -11.51 22.78
N SER A 758 11.70 -10.88 23.38
CA SER A 758 11.66 -9.44 23.64
C SER A 758 11.05 -9.13 25.01
N LEU A 759 11.74 -8.30 25.78
CA LEU A 759 11.31 -7.84 27.10
C LEU A 759 11.43 -6.32 27.20
N SER A 760 10.30 -5.64 27.44
CA SER A 760 10.21 -4.20 27.62
C SER A 760 9.53 -3.89 28.95
N LEU A 761 10.23 -3.22 29.87
CA LEU A 761 9.72 -2.83 31.19
C LEU A 761 9.93 -1.31 31.38
N HIS A 762 8.84 -0.57 31.40
CA HIS A 762 8.78 0.89 31.53
C HIS A 762 8.01 1.25 32.81
N TYR A 763 8.52 2.10 33.69
CA TYR A 763 7.82 2.44 34.95
C TYR A 763 8.08 3.86 35.41
N SER A 764 7.12 4.51 36.07
CA SER A 764 7.37 5.85 36.62
C SER A 764 7.41 5.83 38.15
N ARG A 765 8.48 6.43 38.70
CA ARG A 765 8.57 6.95 40.08
C ARG A 765 8.55 5.95 41.26
N VAL A 766 8.59 4.63 41.05
CA VAL A 766 8.65 3.61 42.13
C VAL A 766 9.84 2.67 41.95
N VAL A 767 10.70 2.56 42.96
CA VAL A 767 11.88 1.68 42.96
C VAL A 767 11.43 0.21 43.14
N PRO A 768 11.85 -0.72 42.26
CA PRO A 768 11.55 -2.13 42.42
C PRO A 768 12.21 -2.71 43.69
N PRO A 769 11.55 -3.64 44.41
CA PRO A 769 12.13 -4.26 45.59
C PRO A 769 13.35 -5.13 45.23
N PRO A 770 14.40 -5.19 46.09
CA PRO A 770 15.63 -5.96 45.82
C PRO A 770 15.37 -7.46 45.51
N GLU A 771 14.33 -8.03 46.09
CA GLU A 771 13.90 -9.41 45.88
C GLU A 771 13.42 -9.65 44.44
N PHE A 772 12.65 -8.71 43.87
CA PHE A 772 12.23 -8.75 42.47
C PHE A 772 13.42 -8.71 41.53
N LEU A 773 14.39 -7.84 41.83
CA LEU A 773 15.59 -7.71 41.02
C LEU A 773 16.37 -9.02 41.05
N THR A 774 16.59 -9.61 42.22
CA THR A 774 17.23 -10.93 42.32
C THR A 774 16.50 -12.00 41.49
N SER A 775 15.17 -12.03 41.55
CA SER A 775 14.34 -12.99 40.83
C SER A 775 14.30 -12.75 39.31
N LEU A 776 14.36 -11.48 38.87
CA LEU A 776 14.53 -11.08 37.48
C LEU A 776 15.85 -11.64 36.93
N ASN A 777 16.92 -11.65 37.72
CA ASN A 777 18.23 -12.21 37.33
C ASN A 777 18.14 -13.68 36.98
N GLU A 778 17.60 -14.43 37.94
CA GLU A 778 17.48 -15.88 37.84
C GLU A 778 16.58 -16.27 36.68
N SER A 779 15.52 -15.49 36.45
CA SER A 779 14.58 -15.71 35.34
C SER A 779 15.25 -15.46 34.00
N CYS A 780 15.92 -14.32 33.83
CA CYS A 780 16.56 -13.95 32.57
C CYS A 780 17.70 -14.92 32.17
N ARG A 781 18.44 -15.50 33.13
CA ARG A 781 19.47 -16.52 32.85
C ARG A 781 18.93 -17.75 32.10
N ASN A 782 17.64 -18.04 32.25
CA ASN A 782 16.97 -19.16 31.59
C ASN A 782 16.36 -18.79 30.23
N LEU A 783 16.36 -17.51 29.84
CA LEU A 783 15.79 -17.02 28.58
C LEU A 783 16.80 -17.11 27.43
N THR A 784 16.99 -18.31 26.86
CA THR A 784 18.04 -18.57 25.86
C THR A 784 17.82 -17.91 24.50
N HIS A 785 16.61 -17.39 24.25
CA HIS A 785 16.15 -16.79 22.98
C HIS A 785 15.99 -15.27 23.03
N LEU A 786 16.34 -14.63 24.14
CA LEU A 786 16.15 -13.20 24.34
C LEU A 786 17.09 -12.39 23.42
N ASP A 787 16.51 -11.58 22.54
CA ASP A 787 17.20 -10.74 21.54
C ASP A 787 17.06 -9.24 21.83
N VAL A 788 15.96 -8.85 22.50
CA VAL A 788 15.58 -7.45 22.77
C VAL A 788 15.31 -7.27 24.26
N ILE A 789 16.00 -6.30 24.87
CA ILE A 789 15.73 -5.83 26.23
C ILE A 789 15.61 -4.30 26.21
N ASP A 790 14.53 -3.79 26.78
CA ASP A 790 14.23 -2.36 26.88
C ASP A 790 13.75 -2.03 28.30
N LEU A 791 14.58 -1.33 29.06
CA LEU A 791 14.38 -1.06 30.48
C LEU A 791 14.40 0.45 30.70
N VAL A 792 13.31 0.99 31.24
CA VAL A 792 13.14 2.44 31.44
C VAL A 792 12.77 2.75 32.91
N TYR A 793 13.62 3.53 33.59
CA TYR A 793 13.66 4.12 34.95
C TYR A 793 14.49 3.36 36.02
N ASP A 794 14.40 3.71 37.33
CA ASP A 794 15.34 3.32 38.42
C ASP A 794 15.44 1.79 38.67
N PHE A 795 16.53 1.14 38.23
CA PHE A 795 16.83 -0.29 38.46
C PHE A 795 18.12 -0.42 39.29
N ARG A 796 18.00 -0.45 40.62
CA ARG A 796 19.12 -0.65 41.55
C ARG A 796 19.61 -2.12 41.53
N GLY A 797 20.88 -2.41 41.85
CA GLY A 797 21.34 -3.80 42.07
C GLY A 797 21.70 -4.67 40.86
N THR A 798 22.14 -4.10 39.73
CA THR A 798 22.30 -4.82 38.45
C THR A 798 23.66 -5.51 38.25
N GLN A 799 23.96 -6.53 39.08
CA GLN A 799 24.84 -7.64 38.63
C GLN A 799 24.14 -8.52 37.56
N LEU A 800 22.82 -8.31 37.39
CA LEU A 800 21.90 -8.92 36.44
C LEU A 800 22.29 -8.89 34.98
N LEU A 801 22.70 -7.70 34.53
CA LEU A 801 22.81 -7.38 33.10
C LEU A 801 24.12 -7.94 32.50
N LEU A 802 25.07 -8.30 33.37
CA LEU A 802 26.40 -8.78 33.01
C LEU A 802 26.41 -10.26 32.60
N ASP A 803 25.35 -11.04 32.86
CA ASP A 803 25.30 -12.46 32.42
C ASP A 803 24.43 -12.66 31.16
N LEU A 804 23.66 -11.65 30.74
CA LEU A 804 22.59 -11.79 29.73
C LEU A 804 22.98 -11.46 28.29
N THR A 805 24.26 -11.23 28.00
CA THR A 805 24.57 -10.21 26.98
C THR A 805 25.54 -10.58 25.87
N THR A 806 25.72 -11.87 25.58
CA THR A 806 26.46 -12.27 24.35
C THR A 806 25.58 -12.37 23.10
N ARG A 807 24.24 -12.32 23.24
CA ARG A 807 23.28 -12.63 22.15
C ARG A 807 22.35 -11.48 21.74
N LEU A 808 22.19 -10.47 22.59
CA LEU A 808 21.26 -9.37 22.34
C LEU A 808 21.60 -8.60 21.06
N GLN A 809 20.56 -8.19 20.33
CA GLN A 809 20.65 -7.26 19.21
C GLN A 809 20.19 -5.85 19.58
N TYR A 810 19.34 -5.74 20.61
CA TYR A 810 18.83 -4.47 21.14
C TYR A 810 18.90 -4.47 22.66
N PHE A 811 19.52 -3.43 23.22
CA PHE A 811 19.66 -3.25 24.65
C PHE A 811 19.49 -1.79 25.01
N ASN A 812 18.45 -1.43 25.75
CA ASN A 812 18.19 -0.07 26.21
C ASN A 812 18.05 -0.03 27.72
N LEU A 813 18.80 0.88 28.35
CA LEU A 813 18.74 1.24 29.77
C LEU A 813 18.58 2.75 29.86
N ASN A 814 17.40 3.23 30.21
CA ASN A 814 17.11 4.65 30.28
C ASN A 814 16.60 5.02 31.68
N GLY A 815 17.15 6.02 32.38
CA GLY A 815 16.67 6.51 33.68
C GLY A 815 17.01 5.65 34.91
N SER A 816 17.97 4.73 34.85
CA SER A 816 18.33 3.84 35.97
C SER A 816 19.45 4.38 36.87
N GLU A 817 19.33 4.27 38.21
CA GLU A 817 20.45 4.44 39.15
C GLU A 817 21.20 3.11 39.35
N LEU A 818 22.34 2.93 38.69
CA LEU A 818 23.28 1.82 38.85
C LEU A 818 24.15 1.99 40.13
N THR A 819 23.54 2.25 41.28
CA THR A 819 24.26 2.59 42.52
C THR A 819 24.98 1.41 43.19
N ASP A 820 24.72 0.18 42.75
CA ASP A 820 25.27 -1.07 43.33
C ASP A 820 26.26 -1.83 42.44
N VAL A 821 26.65 -1.26 41.28
CA VAL A 821 27.85 -1.76 40.58
C VAL A 821 29.03 -1.22 41.39
N GLY A 822 29.41 -1.96 42.43
CA GLY A 822 30.29 -1.52 43.52
C GLY A 822 31.51 -0.70 43.07
N PRO A 823 32.09 0.12 43.96
CA PRO A 823 33.06 1.16 43.59
C PRO A 823 34.17 0.61 42.70
N LEU A 824 34.20 1.04 41.44
CA LEU A 824 35.29 0.81 40.47
C LEU A 824 36.61 1.50 40.89
N ASN A 825 36.66 2.04 42.11
CA ASN A 825 37.76 2.79 42.70
C ASN A 825 38.78 1.93 43.48
N SER A 826 38.78 0.61 43.33
CA SER A 826 39.90 -0.21 43.84
C SER A 826 40.65 -0.84 42.68
N GLY A 827 41.93 -0.47 42.53
CA GLY A 827 42.83 -0.82 41.41
C GLY A 827 43.12 -2.31 41.19
N GLU A 828 42.32 -3.22 41.75
CA GLU A 828 42.47 -4.67 41.61
C GLU A 828 41.09 -5.34 41.62
N ASN A 829 40.29 -5.12 40.56
CA ASN A 829 39.41 -6.13 39.95
C ASN A 829 38.60 -5.48 38.84
N HIS A 830 39.09 -5.57 37.60
CA HIS A 830 38.25 -5.43 36.43
C HIS A 830 37.16 -6.51 36.48
N GLN A 831 36.02 -6.25 37.13
CA GLN A 831 34.80 -6.99 36.86
C GLN A 831 34.54 -6.84 35.36
N ARG A 832 34.75 -7.94 34.62
CA ARG A 832 34.69 -7.98 33.16
C ARG A 832 33.27 -7.65 32.73
N TRP A 833 33.07 -6.44 32.22
CA TRP A 833 31.91 -6.17 31.38
C TRP A 833 31.93 -7.14 30.19
N PRO A 834 30.81 -7.80 29.85
CA PRO A 834 30.73 -8.76 28.76
C PRO A 834 31.03 -8.14 27.40
N GLU A 835 31.39 -8.98 26.43
CA GLU A 835 31.43 -8.58 25.03
C GLU A 835 30.06 -8.79 24.38
N PHE A 836 29.61 -7.80 23.61
CA PHE A 836 28.31 -7.77 22.95
C PHE A 836 28.53 -7.80 21.42
N PRO A 837 28.97 -8.93 20.85
CA PRO A 837 29.39 -9.01 19.45
C PRO A 837 28.23 -8.83 18.45
N HIS A 838 26.98 -9.00 18.89
CA HIS A 838 25.78 -8.96 18.04
C HIS A 838 24.89 -7.74 18.27
N LEU A 839 25.24 -6.88 19.24
CA LEU A 839 24.42 -5.73 19.61
C LEU A 839 24.49 -4.65 18.52
N LYS A 840 23.31 -4.27 18.02
CA LYS A 840 23.14 -3.25 16.97
C LYS A 840 22.58 -1.94 17.51
N HIS A 841 21.80 -2.01 18.59
CA HIS A 841 21.20 -0.86 19.25
C HIS A 841 21.57 -0.89 20.74
N LEU A 842 22.12 0.21 21.23
CA LEU A 842 22.50 0.40 22.62
C LEU A 842 21.93 1.73 23.11
N GLY A 843 21.11 1.68 24.15
CA GLY A 843 20.64 2.85 24.88
C GLY A 843 21.23 2.88 26.29
N LEU A 844 21.90 3.98 26.64
CA LEU A 844 22.57 4.22 27.91
C LEU A 844 22.21 5.63 28.38
N THR A 845 21.04 5.79 28.98
CA THR A 845 20.61 7.04 29.61
C THR A 845 20.67 6.85 31.11
N LEU A 846 21.80 7.17 31.75
CA LEU A 846 22.05 6.82 33.17
C LEU A 846 22.23 8.08 34.01
N ASP A 847 21.40 8.26 35.03
CA ASP A 847 21.49 9.35 36.02
C ASP A 847 22.19 8.88 37.32
N THR A 848 23.17 7.97 37.19
CA THR A 848 23.80 7.32 38.35
C THR A 848 25.01 8.11 38.90
N PRO A 849 25.02 8.51 40.17
CA PRO A 849 26.21 9.02 40.84
C PRO A 849 27.38 8.02 40.80
N GLY A 850 28.57 8.45 40.40
CA GLY A 850 29.78 7.62 40.33
C GLY A 850 30.04 6.84 39.02
N ILE A 851 29.12 6.82 38.05
CA ILE A 851 29.40 6.26 36.71
C ILE A 851 29.91 7.35 35.78
N THR A 852 31.23 7.45 35.69
CA THR A 852 31.89 8.42 34.81
C THR A 852 31.66 8.12 33.33
N THR A 853 31.80 9.14 32.48
CA THR A 853 31.76 8.99 31.01
C THR A 853 32.78 7.96 30.50
N LEU A 854 33.92 7.82 31.18
CA LEU A 854 34.96 6.85 30.81
C LEU A 854 34.48 5.40 30.97
N HIS A 855 33.67 5.13 32.00
CA HIS A 855 33.06 3.80 32.20
C HIS A 855 32.07 3.48 31.08
N GLN A 856 31.16 4.41 30.76
CA GLN A 856 30.22 4.25 29.65
C GLN A 856 30.95 4.04 28.31
N THR A 857 32.04 4.78 28.07
CA THR A 857 32.89 4.64 26.86
C THR A 857 33.46 3.22 26.74
N GLN A 858 33.89 2.61 27.85
CA GLN A 858 34.39 1.24 27.84
C GLN A 858 33.29 0.22 27.49
N TRP A 859 32.04 0.48 27.85
CA TRP A 859 30.90 -0.38 27.53
C TRP A 859 30.56 -0.30 26.04
N VAL A 860 30.50 0.91 25.49
CA VAL A 860 30.23 1.12 24.06
C VAL A 860 31.30 0.44 23.19
N ARG A 861 32.58 0.46 23.62
CA ARG A 861 33.68 -0.27 22.96
C ARG A 861 33.47 -1.78 22.82
N LYS A 862 32.64 -2.37 23.67
CA LYS A 862 32.34 -3.80 23.65
C LYS A 862 31.25 -4.18 22.63
N CYS A 863 30.76 -3.21 21.86
CA CYS A 863 29.69 -3.36 20.88
C CYS A 863 30.19 -3.03 19.44
N PRO A 864 30.97 -3.92 18.78
CA PRO A 864 31.59 -3.61 17.49
C PRO A 864 30.61 -3.55 16.30
N GLN A 865 29.40 -4.09 16.45
CA GLN A 865 28.34 -4.08 15.42
C GLN A 865 27.31 -2.96 15.62
N LEU A 866 27.61 -2.02 16.52
CA LEU A 866 26.68 -0.95 16.90
C LEU A 866 26.38 -0.03 15.71
N ARG A 867 25.09 0.17 15.46
CA ARG A 867 24.56 1.07 14.42
C ARG A 867 23.81 2.25 15.00
N HIS A 868 23.08 2.00 16.09
CA HIS A 868 22.33 3.00 16.83
C HIS A 868 22.82 3.08 18.27
N LEU A 869 23.18 4.29 18.70
CA LEU A 869 23.60 4.59 20.06
C LEU A 869 22.73 5.72 20.60
N CYS A 870 21.94 5.44 21.63
CA CYS A 870 21.30 6.46 22.46
C CYS A 870 22.11 6.60 23.75
N TRP A 871 22.60 7.79 24.06
CA TRP A 871 23.61 7.97 25.10
C TRP A 871 23.43 9.28 25.86
N SER A 872 23.08 9.18 27.14
CA SER A 872 23.28 10.27 28.10
C SER A 872 24.65 10.15 28.74
N ILE A 873 25.42 11.22 28.60
CA ILE A 873 26.77 11.31 29.13
C ILE A 873 26.66 11.59 30.63
N GLY A 874 27.14 10.68 31.49
CA GLY A 874 27.02 10.82 32.94
C GLY A 874 27.75 12.06 33.49
N ALA A 875 27.18 12.71 34.50
CA ALA A 875 27.81 13.78 35.26
C ALA A 875 28.64 13.21 36.43
N ASP A 876 29.92 13.57 36.53
CA ASP A 876 30.70 13.28 37.73
C ASP A 876 30.29 14.21 38.87
N ASP A 877 30.19 13.65 40.08
CA ASP A 877 29.74 14.29 41.33
C ASP A 877 30.53 15.56 41.68
N ASP A 878 31.75 15.72 41.15
CA ASP A 878 32.65 16.85 41.42
C ASP A 878 32.59 17.98 40.37
N GLY A 879 31.77 17.90 39.33
CA GLY A 879 31.55 19.02 38.39
C GLY A 879 32.79 19.54 37.63
N HIS A 880 33.93 18.86 37.68
CA HIS A 880 35.23 19.40 37.25
C HIS A 880 36.03 18.57 36.21
N GLU A 881 35.67 17.32 35.90
CA GLU A 881 36.36 16.60 34.82
C GLU A 881 35.83 16.96 33.42
N ARG A 882 36.75 17.26 32.50
CA ARG A 882 36.44 17.43 31.07
C ARG A 882 36.18 16.06 30.45
N LEU A 883 35.22 15.98 29.55
CA LEU A 883 34.93 14.78 28.75
C LEU A 883 36.24 14.18 28.19
N PRO A 884 36.42 12.84 28.24
CA PRO A 884 37.64 12.17 27.78
C PRO A 884 37.69 12.13 26.25
N MET A 885 37.81 13.31 25.62
CA MET A 885 37.61 13.51 24.18
C MET A 885 38.55 12.67 23.32
N ARG A 886 39.75 12.34 23.80
CA ARG A 886 40.68 11.44 23.12
C ARG A 886 40.11 10.01 23.02
N GLU A 887 39.48 9.53 24.09
CA GLU A 887 38.89 8.20 24.15
C GLU A 887 37.59 8.15 23.34
N LEU A 888 36.76 9.19 23.42
CA LEU A 888 35.53 9.34 22.62
C LEU A 888 35.82 9.42 21.13
N SER A 889 36.82 10.22 20.73
CA SER A 889 37.24 10.31 19.33
C SER A 889 37.69 8.96 18.79
N LYS A 890 38.42 8.19 19.61
CA LYS A 890 38.84 6.82 19.26
C LYS A 890 37.64 5.88 19.16
N LEU A 891 36.69 5.97 20.08
CA LEU A 891 35.47 5.17 20.09
C LEU A 891 34.71 5.30 18.77
N PHE A 892 34.36 6.52 18.37
CA PHE A 892 33.56 6.74 17.16
C PHE A 892 34.32 6.53 15.85
N SER A 893 35.65 6.70 15.84
CA SER A 893 36.45 6.55 14.61
C SER A 893 36.96 5.13 14.37
N GLN A 894 37.21 4.34 15.42
CA GLN A 894 37.84 3.01 15.35
C GLN A 894 36.95 1.89 15.90
N ASP A 895 36.35 2.09 17.08
CA ASP A 895 35.69 1.00 17.82
C ASP A 895 34.23 0.78 17.36
N CYS A 896 33.53 1.83 16.91
CA CYS A 896 32.16 1.76 16.38
C CYS A 896 32.05 2.25 14.92
N PRO A 897 32.67 1.57 13.94
CA PRO A 897 32.77 2.06 12.57
C PRO A 897 31.46 1.99 11.77
N LEU A 898 30.45 1.28 12.27
CA LEU A 898 29.14 1.08 11.63
C LEU A 898 28.06 2.01 12.19
N LEU A 899 28.40 2.89 13.13
CA LEU A 899 27.46 3.80 13.76
C LEU A 899 26.95 4.84 12.76
N ASP A 900 25.67 4.76 12.41
CA ASP A 900 25.00 5.70 11.52
C ASP A 900 23.80 6.41 12.17
N GLU A 901 23.41 6.03 13.40
CA GLU A 901 22.35 6.66 14.18
C GLU A 901 22.86 6.99 15.59
N LEU A 902 22.74 8.26 16.00
CA LEU A 902 23.30 8.75 17.26
C LEU A 902 22.34 9.70 17.96
N ASP A 903 21.93 9.34 19.18
CA ASP A 903 21.15 10.18 20.08
C ASP A 903 22.00 10.56 21.29
N LEU A 904 22.16 11.86 21.53
CA LEU A 904 22.94 12.41 22.63
C LEU A 904 22.07 13.30 23.50
N GLU A 905 22.15 13.11 24.81
CA GLU A 905 21.41 13.93 25.78
C GLU A 905 22.33 14.31 26.94
N HIS A 906 22.69 15.59 27.10
CA HIS A 906 23.33 16.06 28.34
C HIS A 906 23.41 17.60 28.47
N PRO A 907 23.01 18.19 29.62
CA PRO A 907 23.11 19.64 29.87
C PRO A 907 24.53 20.25 29.81
N LYS A 908 25.58 19.47 30.09
CA LYS A 908 26.97 19.98 30.10
C LYS A 908 27.72 19.77 28.79
N LEU A 909 27.16 19.09 27.79
CA LEU A 909 27.81 18.90 26.48
C LEU A 909 28.07 20.27 25.84
N THR A 910 29.35 20.62 25.67
CA THR A 910 29.74 21.89 25.05
C THR A 910 29.78 21.79 23.54
N ASP A 911 29.78 22.94 22.87
CA ASP A 911 29.89 23.03 21.42
C ASP A 911 31.19 22.40 20.88
N ASP A 912 32.31 22.54 21.61
CA ASP A 912 33.60 21.93 21.22
C ASP A 912 33.58 20.40 21.37
N ASP A 913 32.86 19.88 22.36
CA ASP A 913 32.73 18.43 22.56
C ASP A 913 31.91 17.80 21.43
N LEU A 914 30.75 18.38 21.13
CA LEU A 914 29.89 17.97 20.02
C LEU A 914 30.61 18.09 18.68
N ASN A 915 31.37 19.17 18.46
CA ASN A 915 32.21 19.34 17.27
C ASN A 915 33.18 18.18 17.07
N ARG A 916 33.94 17.81 18.10
CA ARG A 916 34.89 16.69 18.02
C ARG A 916 34.19 15.35 17.81
N ILE A 917 33.07 15.09 18.48
CA ILE A 917 32.27 13.86 18.28
C ILE A 917 31.82 13.78 16.82
N LEU A 918 31.12 14.81 16.33
CA LEU A 918 30.58 14.85 14.97
C LEU A 918 31.66 14.79 13.89
N ALA A 919 32.85 15.37 14.14
CA ALA A 919 34.00 15.30 13.25
C ALA A 919 34.54 13.86 13.10
N THR A 920 34.38 13.02 14.13
CA THR A 920 34.93 11.65 14.17
C THR A 920 33.98 10.56 13.68
N CYS A 921 32.66 10.80 13.74
CA CYS A 921 31.65 9.87 13.24
C CYS A 921 31.72 9.73 11.70
N ARG A 922 31.45 8.54 11.18
CA ARG A 922 31.36 8.28 9.73
C ARG A 922 29.91 8.42 9.27
N ARG A 923 29.64 9.40 8.39
CA ARG A 923 28.37 9.60 7.65
C ARG A 923 27.10 9.18 8.43
N LEU A 924 26.66 10.03 9.35
CA LEU A 924 25.42 9.82 10.10
C LEU A 924 24.18 9.96 9.20
N LYS A 925 23.19 9.10 9.45
CA LYS A 925 21.83 9.19 8.90
C LYS A 925 20.86 9.81 9.90
N LEU A 926 21.02 9.51 11.19
CA LEU A 926 20.20 10.05 12.25
C LEU A 926 21.09 10.69 13.30
N LEU A 927 20.76 11.93 13.67
CA LEU A 927 21.40 12.62 14.78
C LEU A 927 20.32 13.31 15.62
N HIS A 928 20.13 12.87 16.86
CA HIS A 928 19.32 13.59 17.82
C HIS A 928 20.21 14.13 18.94
N VAL A 929 20.07 15.42 19.24
CA VAL A 929 20.78 16.08 20.34
C VAL A 929 19.73 16.77 21.21
N TYR A 930 19.67 16.34 22.45
CA TYR A 930 18.73 16.82 23.46
C TYR A 930 19.48 17.61 24.54
N GLN A 931 18.89 18.72 24.98
CA GLN A 931 19.32 19.50 26.16
C GLN A 931 20.82 19.91 26.18
N SER A 932 21.47 20.18 25.04
CA SER A 932 22.94 20.42 24.97
C SER A 932 23.32 21.80 24.42
N LYS A 933 24.58 22.26 24.59
CA LYS A 933 25.09 23.53 24.00
C LYS A 933 25.53 23.38 22.54
N PHE A 934 24.68 22.81 21.68
CA PHE A 934 24.94 22.70 20.25
C PHE A 934 25.03 24.09 19.60
N GLY A 935 26.22 24.48 19.13
CA GLY A 935 26.54 25.81 18.62
C GLY A 935 27.33 25.81 17.30
N PRO A 936 28.01 26.92 16.97
CA PRO A 936 28.66 27.09 15.66
C PRO A 936 29.74 26.06 15.30
N LEU A 937 30.53 25.60 16.27
CA LEU A 937 31.60 24.62 16.03
C LEU A 937 31.01 23.24 15.71
N ALA A 938 30.05 22.77 16.52
CA ALA A 938 29.35 21.51 16.28
C ALA A 938 28.65 21.52 14.92
N PHE A 939 28.04 22.67 14.58
CA PHE A 939 27.36 22.85 13.31
C PHE A 939 28.30 22.85 12.10
N GLN A 940 29.52 23.38 12.23
CA GLN A 940 30.52 23.27 11.17
C GLN A 940 30.82 21.80 10.85
N SER A 941 31.00 20.97 11.89
CA SER A 941 31.23 19.54 11.73
C SER A 941 29.99 18.77 11.28
N LEU A 942 28.78 19.22 11.64
CA LEU A 942 27.53 18.65 11.14
C LEU A 942 27.45 18.71 9.59
N GLY A 943 28.06 19.73 8.98
CA GLY A 943 28.05 19.93 7.54
C GLY A 943 28.54 18.74 6.71
N GLN A 944 29.43 17.89 7.24
CA GLN A 944 29.91 16.70 6.52
C GLN A 944 28.84 15.59 6.39
N HIS A 945 27.78 15.67 7.20
CA HIS A 945 26.70 14.68 7.26
C HIS A 945 25.43 15.12 6.52
N PHE A 946 25.36 16.37 6.03
CA PHE A 946 24.16 16.92 5.36
C PHE A 946 23.65 16.09 4.17
N ALA A 947 24.56 15.43 3.45
CA ALA A 947 24.20 14.58 2.30
C ALA A 947 23.58 13.23 2.73
N THR A 948 23.82 12.76 3.95
CA THR A 948 23.36 11.45 4.44
C THR A 948 22.27 11.53 5.50
N LEU A 949 22.13 12.68 6.18
CA LEU A 949 21.13 12.88 7.22
C LEU A 949 19.71 12.75 6.68
N THR A 950 18.95 11.83 7.28
CA THR A 950 17.52 11.61 7.07
C THR A 950 16.68 12.08 8.25
N SER A 951 17.26 12.18 9.45
CA SER A 951 16.60 12.70 10.64
C SER A 951 17.56 13.55 11.47
N LEU A 952 17.11 14.74 11.87
CA LEU A 952 17.85 15.64 12.76
C LEU A 952 16.91 16.21 13.82
N GLU A 953 17.25 16.01 15.09
CA GLU A 953 16.52 16.60 16.21
C GLU A 953 17.47 17.40 17.11
N LEU A 954 17.13 18.66 17.39
CA LEU A 954 17.90 19.60 18.20
C LEU A 954 17.02 20.21 19.30
N ARG A 955 16.24 19.37 19.99
CA ARG A 955 15.31 19.85 21.02
C ARG A 955 16.07 20.30 22.26
N TRP A 956 15.63 21.41 22.85
CA TRP A 956 16.21 22.03 24.04
C TRP A 956 17.71 22.40 23.92
N CYS A 957 18.18 22.74 22.71
CA CYS A 957 19.55 23.22 22.48
C CYS A 957 19.58 24.78 22.38
N PRO A 958 19.93 25.52 23.45
CA PRO A 958 19.76 26.98 23.48
C PRO A 958 20.73 27.77 22.59
N ALA A 959 21.83 27.16 22.14
CA ALA A 959 22.84 27.80 21.30
C ALA A 959 22.57 27.69 19.78
N VAL A 960 21.48 27.02 19.38
CA VAL A 960 21.04 26.96 17.99
C VAL A 960 20.52 28.34 17.55
N THR A 961 21.12 28.90 16.50
CA THR A 961 20.77 30.22 15.95
C THR A 961 19.96 30.12 14.67
N SER A 962 19.26 31.21 14.34
CA SER A 962 18.51 31.37 13.09
C SER A 962 19.31 31.03 11.82
N PRO A 963 20.56 31.52 11.62
CA PRO A 963 21.38 31.14 10.47
C PRO A 963 21.68 29.64 10.39
N MET A 964 21.78 28.94 11.52
CA MET A 964 22.02 27.49 11.54
C MET A 964 20.78 26.75 11.02
N ASN A 965 19.59 27.09 11.51
CA ASN A 965 18.32 26.53 11.03
C ASN A 965 18.13 26.77 9.52
N GLN A 966 18.35 28.00 9.05
CA GLN A 966 18.26 28.35 7.62
C GLN A 966 19.22 27.51 6.77
N ARG A 967 20.46 27.34 7.23
CA ARG A 967 21.46 26.53 6.52
C ARG A 967 21.10 25.03 6.53
N ILE A 968 20.49 24.49 7.58
CA ILE A 968 19.97 23.11 7.60
C ILE A 968 18.90 22.93 6.51
N LEU A 969 17.90 23.82 6.50
CA LEU A 969 16.78 23.76 5.55
C LEU A 969 17.23 23.88 4.09
N THR A 970 18.30 24.63 3.82
CA THR A 970 18.86 24.87 2.47
C THR A 970 19.96 23.89 2.06
N SER A 971 20.51 23.09 2.97
CA SER A 971 21.68 22.23 2.67
C SER A 971 21.47 20.73 2.89
N CYS A 972 20.35 20.28 3.47
CA CYS A 972 20.08 18.86 3.76
C CYS A 972 19.00 18.27 2.82
N PRO A 973 19.36 17.67 1.67
CA PRO A 973 18.38 17.23 0.67
C PRO A 973 17.58 15.97 1.05
N ASN A 974 18.15 15.09 1.87
CA ASN A 974 17.54 13.81 2.25
C ASN A 974 16.77 13.86 3.58
N LEU A 975 16.68 15.04 4.19
CA LEU A 975 16.07 15.22 5.50
C LEU A 975 14.56 14.94 5.43
N SER A 976 14.13 13.92 6.17
CA SER A 976 12.73 13.47 6.25
C SER A 976 12.06 13.87 7.56
N ARG A 977 12.86 14.07 8.62
CA ARG A 977 12.40 14.54 9.94
C ARG A 977 13.33 15.64 10.44
N PHE A 978 12.75 16.76 10.84
CA PHE A 978 13.48 17.86 11.46
C PHE A 978 12.71 18.45 12.65
N CYS A 979 13.38 18.52 13.79
CA CYS A 979 12.86 19.15 15.01
C CYS A 979 13.91 20.09 15.59
N SER A 980 13.54 21.33 15.89
CA SER A 980 14.39 22.30 16.59
C SER A 980 13.49 23.20 17.44
N ASN A 981 13.81 23.35 18.73
CA ASN A 981 12.97 24.14 19.65
C ASN A 981 13.12 25.65 19.46
N ARG A 982 14.01 26.09 18.57
CA ARG A 982 14.21 27.50 18.19
C ARG A 982 13.98 27.75 16.70
N LEU A 983 13.24 26.87 16.03
CA LEU A 983 12.86 27.11 14.63
C LEU A 983 11.71 28.13 14.60
N GLU A 984 12.04 29.39 14.34
CA GLU A 984 11.09 30.50 14.34
C GLU A 984 10.57 30.82 12.92
N ALA A 985 9.47 31.59 12.84
CA ALA A 985 8.88 32.06 11.58
C ALA A 985 9.90 32.73 10.63
N ARG A 986 10.80 33.54 11.20
CA ARG A 986 11.87 34.24 10.45
C ARG A 986 12.88 33.29 9.81
N ASP A 987 13.10 32.11 10.40
CA ASP A 987 14.01 31.10 9.88
C ASP A 987 13.46 30.42 8.64
N ILE A 988 12.13 30.40 8.49
CA ILE A 988 11.45 29.94 7.28
C ILE A 988 11.47 30.99 6.17
N LEU A 989 11.40 32.28 6.56
CA LEU A 989 11.30 33.40 5.63
C LEU A 989 12.66 33.98 5.19
N GLY A 990 13.75 33.63 5.87
CA GLY A 990 15.11 34.04 5.48
C GLY A 990 15.48 35.45 5.91
N VAL A 991 14.84 35.95 6.98
CA VAL A 991 15.00 37.33 7.45
C VAL A 991 16.09 37.41 8.52
N ASP A 992 16.96 38.43 8.44
CA ASP A 992 18.08 38.65 9.37
C ASP A 992 17.63 39.33 10.69
N GLU A 993 18.40 39.14 11.76
CA GLU A 993 18.12 39.65 13.12
C GLU A 993 18.08 41.19 13.21
N SER A 994 18.73 41.89 12.28
CA SER A 994 18.80 43.36 12.24
C SER A 994 17.50 44.05 11.81
N MET A 995 16.47 43.30 11.40
CA MET A 995 15.19 43.82 10.89
C MET A 995 14.09 43.90 11.99
N ASN A 996 14.47 43.81 13.27
CA ASN A 996 13.52 43.79 14.39
C ASN A 996 12.89 45.15 14.75
N GLU A 997 13.37 46.26 14.22
CA GLU A 997 12.74 47.58 14.41
C GLU A 997 11.79 47.86 13.24
N THR A 998 10.48 47.85 13.49
CA THR A 998 9.51 48.48 12.58
C THR A 998 9.37 49.95 12.98
N PRO A 999 9.86 50.93 12.18
CA PRO A 999 9.27 52.26 12.21
C PRO A 999 7.87 52.14 11.61
N GLU A 1000 6.87 52.60 12.33
CA GLU A 1000 5.50 52.72 11.84
C GLU A 1000 5.49 53.34 10.43
N GLY A 1001 4.97 52.61 9.43
CA GLY A 1001 4.61 53.17 8.13
C GLY A 1001 5.48 52.86 6.91
N GLN A 1002 6.22 51.74 6.84
CA GLN A 1002 6.79 51.27 5.56
C GLN A 1002 5.99 50.12 4.94
N GLU A 1003 5.60 50.34 3.68
CA GLU A 1003 4.88 49.42 2.79
C GLU A 1003 5.63 48.10 2.55
N GLU A 1004 4.85 47.04 2.29
CA GLU A 1004 5.19 45.71 1.79
C GLU A 1004 6.60 45.56 1.17
N GLN A 1005 7.63 45.34 1.98
CA GLN A 1005 8.92 44.91 1.46
C GLN A 1005 8.84 43.41 1.11
N GLN A 1006 9.06 43.08 -0.16
CA GLN A 1006 9.17 41.69 -0.66
C GLN A 1006 10.33 40.97 0.03
N LEU A 1007 10.03 40.17 1.06
CA LEU A 1007 10.97 39.22 1.65
C LEU A 1007 11.32 38.16 0.61
N GLN A 1008 12.62 37.89 0.39
CA GLN A 1008 13.05 36.83 -0.52
C GLN A 1008 12.92 35.45 0.16
N PRO A 1009 12.09 34.54 -0.37
CA PRO A 1009 11.90 33.20 0.22
C PRO A 1009 13.18 32.35 0.23
N LEU A 1010 13.36 31.52 1.26
CA LEU A 1010 14.38 30.47 1.25
C LEU A 1010 14.09 29.38 0.21
N ASP A 1011 15.14 28.94 -0.48
CA ASP A 1011 15.13 27.77 -1.36
C ASP A 1011 15.44 26.50 -0.57
N TRP A 1012 14.39 25.78 -0.15
CA TRP A 1012 14.53 24.56 0.64
C TRP A 1012 15.17 23.42 -0.16
N ALA A 1013 16.29 22.89 0.33
CA ALA A 1013 16.86 21.64 -0.17
C ALA A 1013 16.10 20.42 0.37
N CYS A 1014 15.54 20.54 1.58
CA CYS A 1014 14.82 19.49 2.33
C CYS A 1014 13.42 19.16 1.79
N SER A 1015 13.27 19.03 0.47
CA SER A 1015 12.02 18.66 -0.22
C SER A 1015 11.42 17.30 0.18
N GLN A 1016 12.17 16.50 0.95
CA GLN A 1016 11.79 15.17 1.43
C GLN A 1016 11.19 15.16 2.83
N LEU A 1017 11.05 16.33 3.48
CA LEU A 1017 10.47 16.44 4.81
C LEU A 1017 9.06 15.86 4.87
N ARG A 1018 8.89 14.96 5.83
CA ARG A 1018 7.62 14.31 6.21
C ARG A 1018 7.18 14.74 7.60
N TYR A 1019 8.13 15.02 8.50
CA TYR A 1019 7.87 15.43 9.88
C TYR A 1019 8.54 16.77 10.14
N LEU A 1020 7.74 17.79 10.44
CA LEU A 1020 8.22 19.12 10.80
C LEU A 1020 7.51 19.61 12.06
N THR A 1021 8.30 20.05 13.05
CA THR A 1021 7.81 20.76 14.24
C THR A 1021 8.31 22.18 14.21
N LEU A 1022 7.41 23.12 14.44
CA LEU A 1022 7.72 24.54 14.39
C LEU A 1022 7.08 25.28 15.57
N TYR A 1023 7.86 26.17 16.19
CA TYR A 1023 7.43 27.00 17.31
C TYR A 1023 7.41 28.47 16.88
N LEU A 1024 6.23 29.04 16.63
CA LEU A 1024 6.02 30.38 16.08
C LEU A 1024 6.10 31.47 17.16
N CYS A 1025 7.20 31.52 17.92
CA CYS A 1025 7.41 32.61 18.89
C CYS A 1025 7.61 33.95 18.16
N GLY A 1026 6.97 35.03 18.63
CA GLY A 1026 7.14 36.38 18.09
C GLY A 1026 6.29 36.69 16.85
N LEU A 1027 5.40 35.78 16.42
CA LEU A 1027 4.41 36.07 15.37
C LEU A 1027 3.25 36.91 15.92
N GLU A 1028 2.94 36.78 17.21
CA GLU A 1028 1.90 37.53 17.93
C GLU A 1028 2.08 39.06 17.83
N ASN A 1029 3.32 39.53 17.65
CA ASN A 1029 3.67 40.95 17.55
C ASN A 1029 3.90 41.41 16.10
N ARG A 1030 3.54 40.60 15.08
CA ARG A 1030 3.79 40.89 13.66
C ARG A 1030 2.49 41.08 12.88
N PRO A 1031 2.50 41.85 11.78
CA PRO A 1031 1.32 42.01 10.93
C PRO A 1031 0.79 40.67 10.40
N PRO A 1032 -0.54 40.50 10.21
CA PRO A 1032 -1.15 39.25 9.70
C PRO A 1032 -0.51 38.70 8.41
N ALA A 1033 0.02 39.59 7.55
CA ALA A 1033 0.72 39.22 6.31
C ALA A 1033 1.94 38.28 6.54
N TRP A 1034 2.60 38.34 7.70
CA TRP A 1034 3.70 37.43 8.03
C TRP A 1034 3.23 35.99 8.21
N GLN A 1035 2.07 35.79 8.84
CA GLN A 1035 1.48 34.46 9.01
C GLN A 1035 1.19 33.83 7.65
N GLU A 1036 0.54 34.57 6.75
CA GLU A 1036 0.23 34.09 5.41
C GLU A 1036 1.50 33.71 4.64
N GLN A 1037 2.58 34.50 4.76
CA GLN A 1037 3.85 34.19 4.12
C GLN A 1037 4.51 32.91 4.66
N VAL A 1038 4.45 32.67 5.98
CA VAL A 1038 4.94 31.42 6.60
C VAL A 1038 4.15 30.23 6.08
N LEU A 1039 2.82 30.29 6.10
CA LEU A 1039 1.95 29.23 5.58
C LEU A 1039 2.21 28.98 4.09
N ARG A 1040 2.43 30.04 3.30
CA ARG A 1040 2.81 29.95 1.90
C ARG A 1040 4.17 29.29 1.69
N GLN A 1041 5.16 29.51 2.56
CA GLN A 1041 6.42 28.76 2.49
C GLN A 1041 6.25 27.29 2.86
N LEU A 1042 5.54 26.99 3.96
CA LEU A 1042 5.24 25.61 4.38
C LEU A 1042 4.54 24.82 3.27
N SER A 1043 3.68 25.47 2.48
CA SER A 1043 3.00 24.88 1.32
C SER A 1043 3.95 24.26 0.27
N LYS A 1044 5.23 24.67 0.25
CA LYS A 1044 6.24 24.10 -0.65
C LYS A 1044 6.65 22.67 -0.25
N LEU A 1045 6.46 22.24 1.01
CA LEU A 1045 6.77 20.88 1.48
C LEU A 1045 5.62 19.91 1.27
N THR A 1046 5.29 19.66 0.01
CA THR A 1046 4.18 18.78 -0.40
C THR A 1046 4.27 17.31 0.06
N ARG A 1047 5.38 16.90 0.71
CA ARG A 1047 5.61 15.56 1.26
C ARG A 1047 5.36 15.43 2.77
N LEU A 1048 4.94 16.50 3.45
CA LEU A 1048 4.63 16.47 4.87
C LEU A 1048 3.48 15.48 5.16
N ASP A 1049 3.78 14.54 6.07
CA ASP A 1049 2.84 13.60 6.66
C ASP A 1049 2.38 14.17 8.02
N PHE A 1050 3.32 14.71 8.82
CA PHE A 1050 3.10 15.34 10.12
C PHE A 1050 3.59 16.79 10.16
N LEU A 1051 2.72 17.70 10.62
CA LEU A 1051 3.05 19.10 10.88
C LEU A 1051 2.60 19.49 12.28
N ARG A 1052 3.52 19.98 13.11
CA ARG A 1052 3.21 20.60 14.40
C ARG A 1052 3.51 22.09 14.38
N LEU A 1053 2.52 22.92 14.70
CA LEU A 1053 2.64 24.37 14.85
C LEU A 1053 2.30 24.75 16.30
N GLY A 1054 3.23 25.35 17.04
CA GLY A 1054 2.94 25.69 18.44
C GLY A 1054 3.56 26.99 18.91
N ILE A 1055 3.18 27.40 20.12
CA ILE A 1055 3.82 28.47 20.89
C ILE A 1055 4.56 27.82 22.08
N THR A 1056 5.75 28.32 22.44
CA THR A 1056 6.52 27.78 23.57
C THR A 1056 5.83 28.03 24.92
N ARG A 1057 5.98 27.11 25.89
CA ARG A 1057 5.38 27.21 27.24
C ARG A 1057 5.72 28.50 28.00
N SER A 1058 6.86 29.15 27.74
CA SER A 1058 7.26 30.39 28.39
C SER A 1058 6.39 31.61 28.02
N SER A 1059 5.61 31.54 26.94
CA SER A 1059 4.70 32.61 26.50
C SER A 1059 3.22 32.29 26.74
N LEU A 1060 2.88 31.13 27.31
CA LEU A 1060 1.50 30.75 27.65
C LEU A 1060 0.94 31.51 28.87
N TYR A 1061 1.78 32.21 29.64
CA TYR A 1061 1.38 32.89 30.88
C TYR A 1061 0.94 34.35 30.70
N GLY A 1062 0.80 34.88 29.47
CA GLY A 1062 0.56 36.33 29.34
C GLY A 1062 -0.16 36.89 28.11
N THR A 1063 -0.38 36.14 27.02
CA THR A 1063 -1.04 36.71 25.84
C THR A 1063 -2.12 35.79 25.27
N ARG A 1064 -3.35 36.34 25.17
CA ARG A 1064 -4.52 35.72 24.52
C ARG A 1064 -4.45 35.74 22.98
N ASP A 1065 -3.34 36.16 22.38
CA ASP A 1065 -3.17 36.32 20.93
C ASP A 1065 -2.23 35.24 20.37
N GLY A 1066 -2.77 34.05 20.12
CA GLY A 1066 -2.07 32.93 19.48
C GLY A 1066 -2.19 32.89 17.95
N ILE A 1067 -1.72 31.80 17.33
CA ILE A 1067 -1.85 31.58 15.87
C ILE A 1067 -3.34 31.50 15.50
N ARG A 1068 -3.75 32.21 14.43
CA ARG A 1068 -5.12 32.13 13.91
C ARG A 1068 -5.21 31.03 12.83
N LEU A 1069 -5.84 29.90 13.13
CA LEU A 1069 -6.07 28.79 12.20
C LEU A 1069 -7.49 28.83 11.60
N SER A 1070 -7.80 29.88 10.85
CA SER A 1070 -9.05 29.98 10.06
C SER A 1070 -8.75 30.22 8.58
N LEU A 1071 -9.75 29.96 7.73
CA LEU A 1071 -9.65 30.28 6.30
C LEU A 1071 -9.28 31.75 6.05
N ASP A 1072 -9.83 32.68 6.82
CA ASP A 1072 -9.56 34.12 6.70
C ASP A 1072 -8.14 34.51 7.16
N ALA A 1073 -7.46 33.62 7.90
CA ALA A 1073 -6.11 33.79 8.38
C ALA A 1073 -5.05 33.08 7.51
N GLY A 1074 -5.45 32.61 6.32
CA GLY A 1074 -4.54 32.00 5.33
C GLY A 1074 -4.30 30.51 5.53
N LEU A 1075 -5.13 29.80 6.30
CA LEU A 1075 -5.09 28.33 6.41
C LEU A 1075 -5.14 27.67 5.01
N ASP A 1076 -5.85 28.31 4.08
CA ASP A 1076 -5.99 27.86 2.70
C ASP A 1076 -4.69 27.79 1.91
N GLN A 1077 -3.64 28.52 2.35
CA GLN A 1077 -2.30 28.45 1.76
C GLN A 1077 -1.68 27.04 1.90
N LEU A 1078 -2.08 26.27 2.93
CA LEU A 1078 -1.60 24.90 3.17
C LEU A 1078 -2.31 23.84 2.31
N ARG A 1079 -3.20 24.24 1.39
CA ARG A 1079 -3.99 23.32 0.53
C ARG A 1079 -3.13 22.33 -0.27
N SER A 1080 -1.89 22.69 -0.58
CA SER A 1080 -0.95 21.84 -1.33
C SER A 1080 -0.44 20.62 -0.52
N LEU A 1081 -0.58 20.62 0.80
CA LEU A 1081 -0.12 19.56 1.71
C LEU A 1081 -1.06 18.34 1.71
N LYS A 1082 -1.27 17.72 0.55
CA LYS A 1082 -2.24 16.60 0.35
C LYS A 1082 -1.88 15.30 1.07
N LYS A 1083 -0.69 15.19 1.66
CA LYS A 1083 -0.22 14.01 2.38
C LYS A 1083 -0.35 14.09 3.89
N LEU A 1084 -0.76 15.24 4.41
CA LEU A 1084 -0.88 15.47 5.83
C LEU A 1084 -1.89 14.47 6.44
N ASP A 1085 -1.40 13.61 7.31
CA ASP A 1085 -2.19 12.64 8.07
C ASP A 1085 -2.36 13.07 9.54
N ARG A 1086 -1.42 13.86 10.05
CA ARG A 1086 -1.41 14.36 11.42
C ARG A 1086 -1.09 15.84 11.45
N PHE A 1087 -2.01 16.62 12.00
CA PHE A 1087 -1.82 18.04 12.22
C PHE A 1087 -1.94 18.36 13.70
N HIS A 1088 -0.88 18.89 14.30
CA HIS A 1088 -0.87 19.24 15.71
C HIS A 1088 -0.72 20.75 15.85
N PHE A 1089 -1.53 21.37 16.70
CA PHE A 1089 -1.40 22.78 17.01
C PHE A 1089 -1.60 23.08 18.49
N ASP A 1090 -0.69 23.87 19.07
CA ASP A 1090 -0.70 24.21 20.51
C ASP A 1090 -0.63 25.73 20.70
N GLY A 1091 -1.54 26.32 21.49
CA GLY A 1091 -1.57 27.77 21.74
C GLY A 1091 -2.28 28.58 20.65
N VAL A 1092 -3.53 28.22 20.34
CA VAL A 1092 -4.38 28.86 19.34
C VAL A 1092 -5.46 29.69 20.04
N ALA A 1093 -5.74 30.88 19.51
CA ALA A 1093 -6.69 31.84 20.08
C ALA A 1093 -7.99 31.94 19.26
N GLN A 1094 -8.48 30.84 18.67
CA GLN A 1094 -9.57 30.91 17.69
C GLN A 1094 -10.61 29.81 17.83
N ASP A 1095 -11.88 30.22 17.70
CA ASP A 1095 -13.04 29.37 17.47
C ASP A 1095 -13.00 28.88 16.00
N MET A 1096 -12.57 27.64 15.78
CA MET A 1096 -12.65 27.03 14.46
C MET A 1096 -14.11 26.77 14.11
N THR A 1097 -14.55 27.25 12.94
CA THR A 1097 -15.93 27.00 12.50
C THR A 1097 -16.05 25.61 11.85
N GLU A 1098 -17.28 25.10 11.76
CA GLU A 1098 -17.60 23.89 10.99
C GLU A 1098 -17.04 23.97 9.55
N LYS A 1099 -17.08 25.17 8.96
CA LYS A 1099 -16.56 25.45 7.61
C LYS A 1099 -15.05 25.23 7.52
N ASP A 1100 -14.29 25.60 8.55
CA ASP A 1100 -12.83 25.41 8.58
C ASP A 1100 -12.48 23.93 8.69
N VAL A 1101 -13.18 23.16 9.53
CA VAL A 1101 -12.94 21.72 9.71
C VAL A 1101 -13.37 20.93 8.48
N ARG A 1102 -14.52 21.23 7.88
CA ARG A 1102 -14.92 20.65 6.58
C ARG A 1102 -13.88 20.94 5.52
N TRP A 1103 -13.41 22.18 5.46
CA TRP A 1103 -12.35 22.55 4.53
C TRP A 1103 -11.07 21.74 4.79
N MET A 1104 -10.66 21.52 6.03
CA MET A 1104 -9.47 20.71 6.36
C MET A 1104 -9.65 19.25 5.91
N LEU A 1105 -10.80 18.64 6.17
CA LEU A 1105 -11.10 17.26 5.78
C LEU A 1105 -11.16 17.11 4.24
N GLU A 1106 -11.65 18.13 3.53
CA GLU A 1106 -11.64 18.19 2.06
C GLU A 1106 -10.24 18.47 1.49
N ALA A 1107 -9.50 19.37 2.14
CA ALA A 1107 -8.16 19.76 1.73
C ALA A 1107 -7.13 18.66 2.00
N TRP A 1108 -7.29 17.88 3.07
CA TRP A 1108 -6.38 16.83 3.54
C TRP A 1108 -7.11 15.48 3.70
N PRO A 1109 -7.30 14.72 2.60
CA PRO A 1109 -8.12 13.49 2.61
C PRO A 1109 -7.54 12.32 3.41
N LYS A 1110 -6.30 12.43 3.89
CA LYS A 1110 -5.59 11.41 4.67
C LYS A 1110 -5.50 11.76 6.16
N LEU A 1111 -6.13 12.85 6.56
CA LEU A 1111 -6.09 13.33 7.94
C LEU A 1111 -6.72 12.27 8.85
N GLU A 1112 -5.90 11.63 9.67
CA GLU A 1112 -6.30 10.63 10.66
C GLU A 1112 -6.41 11.25 12.04
N ARG A 1113 -5.58 12.26 12.33
CA ARG A 1113 -5.53 12.89 13.65
C ARG A 1113 -5.27 14.38 13.60
N VAL A 1114 -6.04 15.12 14.39
CA VAL A 1114 -5.88 16.55 14.61
C VAL A 1114 -5.81 16.81 16.12
N ASP A 1115 -4.66 17.22 16.63
CA ASP A 1115 -4.50 17.48 18.08
C ASP A 1115 -4.32 18.97 18.33
N GLY A 1116 -5.14 19.56 19.19
CA GLY A 1116 -4.99 20.93 19.68
C GLY A 1116 -6.02 21.31 20.73
N ARG A 1117 -5.93 22.52 21.28
CA ARG A 1117 -6.97 23.09 22.16
C ARG A 1117 -7.86 24.02 21.32
N LEU A 1118 -9.17 23.78 21.32
CA LEU A 1118 -10.17 24.62 20.65
C LEU A 1118 -11.18 25.12 21.67
N HIS A 1119 -11.54 26.40 21.59
CA HIS A 1119 -12.72 26.94 22.27
C HIS A 1119 -13.91 26.79 21.31
N THR A 1120 -15.00 26.16 21.75
CA THR A 1120 -16.24 25.98 20.96
C THR A 1120 -17.45 25.91 21.88
N ASP A 1121 -18.60 26.43 21.46
CA ASP A 1121 -19.87 26.22 22.17
C ASP A 1121 -20.41 24.77 22.03
N ASN A 1122 -21.37 24.38 22.88
CA ASN A 1122 -21.90 23.01 22.95
C ASN A 1122 -22.64 22.56 21.68
N GLU A 1123 -23.22 23.48 20.90
CA GLU A 1123 -23.96 23.16 19.68
C GLU A 1123 -22.98 22.86 18.53
N GLN A 1124 -21.95 23.71 18.37
CA GLN A 1124 -20.86 23.52 17.42
C GLN A 1124 -20.04 22.27 17.72
N ARG A 1125 -19.83 21.95 19.01
CA ARG A 1125 -19.18 20.71 19.46
C ARG A 1125 -19.85 19.47 18.90
N CYS A 1126 -21.16 19.35 19.08
CA CYS A 1126 -21.93 18.18 18.68
C CYS A 1126 -21.87 17.96 17.15
N GLU A 1127 -21.91 19.03 16.36
CA GLU A 1127 -21.79 18.95 14.91
C GLU A 1127 -20.35 18.61 14.45
N LEU A 1128 -19.32 19.13 15.12
CA LEU A 1128 -17.94 18.78 14.84
C LEU A 1128 -17.63 17.31 15.15
N GLU A 1129 -18.08 16.80 16.29
CA GLU A 1129 -17.90 15.39 16.68
C GLU A 1129 -18.56 14.44 15.66
N LYS A 1130 -19.76 14.77 15.16
CA LYS A 1130 -20.44 14.00 14.10
C LYS A 1130 -19.64 13.96 12.80
N ILE A 1131 -19.09 15.09 12.37
CA ILE A 1131 -18.30 15.19 11.13
C ILE A 1131 -17.00 14.37 11.24
N LEU A 1132 -16.35 14.39 12.41
CA LEU A 1132 -15.12 13.65 12.69
C LEU A 1132 -15.37 12.14 12.78
N LEU A 1133 -16.44 11.71 13.47
CA LEU A 1133 -16.88 10.31 13.55
C LEU A 1133 -17.20 9.74 12.16
N ALA A 1134 -17.93 10.49 11.33
CA ALA A 1134 -18.27 10.09 9.97
C ALA A 1134 -17.03 9.89 9.07
N ARG A 1135 -15.89 10.48 9.43
CA ARG A 1135 -14.62 10.39 8.70
C ARG A 1135 -13.55 9.58 9.42
N ASN A 1136 -13.85 9.02 10.61
CA ASN A 1136 -12.91 8.28 11.45
C ASN A 1136 -11.62 9.07 11.76
N VAL A 1137 -11.75 10.37 12.03
CA VAL A 1137 -10.63 11.25 12.38
C VAL A 1137 -10.63 11.49 13.88
N GLN A 1138 -9.50 11.23 14.54
CA GLN A 1138 -9.33 11.49 15.96
C GLN A 1138 -9.02 12.98 16.20
N MET A 1139 -9.80 13.63 17.05
CA MET A 1139 -9.53 15.02 17.45
C MET A 1139 -9.62 15.16 18.97
N ARG A 1140 -8.61 15.77 19.59
CA ARG A 1140 -8.69 16.18 21.00
C ARG A 1140 -9.36 17.54 21.07
N ILE A 1141 -10.47 17.62 21.80
CA ILE A 1141 -11.18 18.85 22.11
C ILE A 1141 -11.16 18.97 23.63
N TYR A 1142 -10.69 20.10 24.15
CA TYR A 1142 -10.64 20.39 25.59
C TYR A 1142 -11.65 21.50 25.88
N TYR A 1143 -12.45 21.38 26.94
CA TYR A 1143 -13.56 22.30 27.26
C TYR A 1143 -13.23 23.16 28.49
N GLU A 1144 -13.80 24.37 28.56
CA GLU A 1144 -13.58 25.30 29.69
C GLU A 1144 -14.17 24.80 31.03
N ASP A 1145 -15.11 23.84 31.02
CA ASP A 1145 -15.74 23.34 32.25
C ASP A 1145 -14.83 22.47 33.14
N ASP A 1146 -13.64 22.06 32.67
CA ASP A 1146 -12.65 21.35 33.51
C ASP A 1146 -11.71 22.31 34.27
N SER A 1147 -11.96 23.63 34.22
CA SER A 1147 -11.03 24.65 34.73
C SER A 1147 -11.42 25.34 36.05
N GLU A 1148 -12.48 24.90 36.74
CA GLU A 1148 -12.77 25.45 38.08
C GLU A 1148 -11.98 24.77 39.23
N ASP A 1149 -11.34 23.62 39.03
CA ASP A 1149 -10.59 22.93 40.12
C ASP A 1149 -9.05 23.13 40.09
N ASP A 1150 -8.47 23.64 39.00
CA ASP A 1150 -7.01 23.85 38.91
C ASP A 1150 -6.58 25.32 39.15
N ALA A 1151 -7.52 26.19 39.54
CA ALA A 1151 -7.29 27.61 39.79
C ALA A 1151 -7.13 27.96 41.28
N GLN A 1152 -6.41 27.15 42.07
CA GLN A 1152 -5.86 27.58 43.36
C GLN A 1152 -4.46 27.00 43.58
N GLY A 1153 -3.41 27.82 43.41
CA GLY A 1153 -2.05 27.37 43.73
C GLY A 1153 -0.84 28.19 43.25
N HIS A 1154 -0.94 29.52 43.30
CA HIS A 1154 0.15 30.51 43.44
C HIS A 1154 1.30 30.64 42.41
N VAL A 1155 1.29 31.83 41.79
CA VAL A 1155 2.38 32.56 41.15
C VAL A 1155 3.09 33.43 42.19
N GLU A 1156 4.43 33.44 42.13
CA GLU A 1156 5.42 34.46 42.59
C GLU A 1156 5.41 34.84 44.09
N GLU A 1157 6.54 35.05 44.78
CA GLU A 1157 7.60 36.02 44.47
C GLU A 1157 8.71 35.90 45.55
N GLY A 1158 9.95 36.28 45.24
CA GLY A 1158 10.80 37.00 46.20
C GLY A 1158 11.89 36.24 46.98
N ASP A 1159 13.13 36.68 46.75
CA ASP A 1159 14.34 36.44 47.54
C ASP A 1159 14.17 36.62 49.07
N GLY A 1160 14.94 35.88 49.88
CA GLY A 1160 15.27 36.34 51.24
C GLY A 1160 15.56 35.24 52.27
N GLU A 1161 16.64 35.44 53.02
CA GLU A 1161 17.17 34.60 54.10
C GLU A 1161 16.25 34.51 55.35
N HIS A 1162 16.61 33.55 56.23
CA HIS A 1162 16.14 33.32 57.63
C HIS A 1162 14.83 32.52 57.74
N GLY A 1163 14.66 31.49 58.58
CA GLY A 1163 15.35 31.05 59.78
C GLY A 1163 14.31 30.83 60.89
N ASP A 1164 14.09 29.56 61.26
CA ASP A 1164 13.64 29.05 62.57
C ASP A 1164 12.16 29.24 63.05
N GLY A 1165 11.55 28.12 63.50
CA GLY A 1165 10.83 28.02 64.78
C GLY A 1165 9.29 28.02 64.85
N GLY A 1166 8.71 26.85 65.23
CA GLY A 1166 7.53 26.59 66.10
C GLY A 1166 6.16 27.17 65.70
N ASP A 1167 5.00 26.75 66.20
CA ASP A 1167 4.46 25.67 67.04
C ASP A 1167 2.93 25.92 67.06
N GLU A 1168 2.10 24.88 67.32
CA GLU A 1168 0.72 24.94 67.90
C GLU A 1168 -0.40 25.63 67.06
N GLU A 1169 -1.71 25.33 67.11
CA GLU A 1169 -2.65 24.40 67.76
C GLU A 1169 -4.05 24.69 67.11
N GLU A 1170 -4.99 23.72 67.20
CA GLU A 1170 -6.46 23.85 67.45
C GLU A 1170 -7.33 24.89 66.66
N ASP A 1171 -8.62 24.74 66.36
CA ASP A 1171 -9.70 23.77 66.60
C ASP A 1171 -10.92 24.23 65.75
N GLU A 1172 -11.94 23.35 65.65
CA GLU A 1172 -13.40 23.63 65.58
C GLU A 1172 -13.98 24.58 64.49
N GLY A 1173 -15.11 24.33 63.84
CA GLY A 1173 -16.20 23.38 64.03
C GLY A 1173 -17.46 23.89 63.29
N GLU A 1174 -18.40 22.96 63.08
CA GLU A 1174 -19.87 23.16 63.05
C GLU A 1174 -20.52 23.97 61.90
N GLU A 1175 -21.35 23.34 61.05
CA GLU A 1175 -22.82 23.13 61.18
C GLU A 1175 -23.53 24.01 60.12
N ALA A 1176 -24.67 23.71 59.50
CA ALA A 1176 -25.64 22.62 59.57
C ALA A 1176 -26.67 22.79 58.42
N GLU A 1177 -27.47 21.74 58.23
CA GLU A 1177 -28.94 21.78 57.98
C GLU A 1177 -29.47 22.25 56.61
N GLU A 1178 -30.07 21.35 55.83
CA GLU A 1178 -31.50 20.90 55.85
C GLU A 1178 -32.34 21.79 54.93
N GLU A 1179 -33.03 21.31 53.88
CA GLU A 1179 -34.29 20.55 53.76
C GLU A 1179 -34.68 20.83 52.28
N GLY A 1180 -35.35 20.03 51.46
CA GLY A 1180 -36.24 18.90 51.63
C GLY A 1180 -37.23 18.93 50.44
N GLN A 1181 -37.58 17.76 49.92
CA GLN A 1181 -38.90 17.41 49.35
C GLN A 1181 -39.33 18.04 48.00
N ASP A 1182 -40.06 17.39 47.10
CA ASP A 1182 -40.62 16.04 46.98
C ASP A 1182 -41.15 15.90 45.53
N GLU A 1183 -41.23 14.65 45.05
CA GLU A 1183 -42.28 14.09 44.16
C GLU A 1183 -42.40 14.67 42.72
N GLU A 1184 -42.61 13.93 41.63
CA GLU A 1184 -43.31 12.67 41.38
C GLU A 1184 -43.02 12.25 39.92
N GLU A 1185 -43.01 10.92 39.66
CA GLU A 1185 -43.60 10.18 38.52
C GLU A 1185 -43.41 10.70 37.06
N GLU A 1186 -43.06 9.92 36.03
CA GLU A 1186 -43.48 8.56 35.70
C GLU A 1186 -42.68 8.06 34.46
N GLU A 1187 -42.40 6.75 34.45
CA GLU A 1187 -42.46 5.78 33.34
C GLU A 1187 -41.80 5.98 31.94
N LYS A 1188 -40.85 5.06 31.68
CA LYS A 1188 -40.90 3.92 30.71
C LYS A 1188 -40.11 3.95 29.39
N ASP A 1189 -39.57 2.75 29.17
CA ASP A 1189 -39.09 2.08 27.96
C ASP A 1189 -37.77 2.63 27.36
N GLY A 1190 -36.65 1.92 27.38
CA GLY A 1190 -36.46 0.50 27.06
C GLY A 1190 -36.21 0.37 25.56
N TYR A 1191 -34.97 0.06 25.16
CA TYR A 1191 -34.57 -1.05 24.28
C TYR A 1191 -33.14 -0.88 23.74
N GLU A 1192 -32.49 -2.04 23.67
CA GLU A 1192 -31.11 -2.37 23.29
C GLU A 1192 -30.55 -1.78 21.99
#